data_AF-A0A401KJ53-F1
#
_entry.id   AF-A0A401KJ53-F1
#
_cell.length_a   1.000
_cell.length_b   1.000
_cell.length_c   1.000
_cell.angle_alpha   90.00
_cell.angle_beta   90.00
_cell.angle_gamma   90.00
#
_symmetry.space_group_name_H-M   'P 1'
#
loop_
_entity.id
_entity.type
_entity.pdbx_description
1 polymer ?
#
loop_
_entity_poly.entity_id
_entity_poly.type
_entity_poly.pdbx_seq_one_letter_code
_entity_poly.pdbx_strand_id
1 'polypeptide(L)'
;MATTITAEDLPNLLANDIKVKVAGVDCDGILRGKVMAKEKFLGIAQKGFGFSSAVFGWDMQDVLYTTEANIAPADSGYVDFLAVPDLNSFRRIPWEDDIPFFLVRFVQNDKPVSADGRSMLRSICDKLAANNCKGMAGVELEFMNFQTPSEDGYGANGSQTRDIAAFLDKNAPGALRPLTAGSFSYSATRPVAYKKYFYDIFDTSARFNCGIEGWHTEGGPGVYEAALKVCDVSDMADKVSLFKLLAKSIGLEHGITPCFMAKPMQGQPGSSGHIHVSLTDLEGKNLFARDTPDPNSPWSDAAGLSDLGRHFLAGVLEALPDIMPLFAPTINSYKRLVENFWAPVNISWGLEDRMASVRIITPPVCKPGATRFEVRIPGADLHPHYALSVILAAGWRGVEKKLDIKVPPVNVQKAEKIKAELLPNTLEEALKRFSDKGSVAREILDPEFVDFFTATREHELRVWREAVTDWEFKRYIETTLEITRLMLANGLHRGLIASTLSELRGVLPLAEEGILNEALYGLPIYPSALPHLHSIRQSHPNLNILIMVDSPQHIPIIEAFNKSTPDVRPWPVFIKLDVGSRRAGVDVYSPDSGPELEELVNAVEESSAVELYGFYCHAGHSYSSKGEEEAGRVLGSEVGGVLRAVKLINSEGKGEKKRKIVLSIGSTPTAHVVRQVKQYLTEERNVNSAVDVDVEVHAGNYPTNDLQQLSTDLITPADLAVRVLAEICSVYPRRNEALINAGTVALSKETSAVPGFGRLVDKPEWGLVRMSQEHGILGLLSGESEGEGKKVDDVFHVGQKVMLHCQHACITAAQHFVYYVVDGEEVVRETWVPWKGW
;
A
#
# COMPACT_ATOMS: atom_id res chain seq x y z
N MET A 1 11.67 9.11 47.49
CA MET A 1 12.95 9.24 46.76
C MET A 1 13.39 7.84 46.43
N ALA A 2 13.69 7.54 45.17
CA ALA A 2 14.30 6.26 44.82
C ALA A 2 15.68 6.21 45.48
N THR A 3 15.99 5.10 46.15
CA THR A 3 17.31 4.86 46.74
C THR A 3 18.33 4.86 45.60
N THR A 4 19.34 5.74 45.65
CA THR A 4 20.41 5.78 44.65
C THR A 4 21.18 4.47 44.72
N ILE A 5 21.24 3.74 43.60
CA ILE A 5 21.97 2.46 43.53
C ILE A 5 23.44 2.77 43.24
N THR A 6 24.32 2.28 44.09
CA THR A 6 25.76 2.39 43.92
C THR A 6 26.34 1.08 43.38
N ALA A 7 27.59 1.13 42.92
CA ALA A 7 28.29 -0.06 42.48
C ALA A 7 28.51 -1.09 43.61
N GLU A 8 28.63 -0.61 44.86
CA GLU A 8 28.80 -1.44 46.05
C GLU A 8 27.53 -2.23 46.38
N ASP A 9 26.36 -1.74 45.96
CA ASP A 9 25.08 -2.42 46.14
C ASP A 9 24.88 -3.58 45.16
N LEU A 10 25.56 -3.56 44.00
CA LEU A 10 25.30 -4.49 42.89
C LEU A 10 25.48 -5.98 43.23
N PRO A 11 26.53 -6.42 43.97
CA PRO A 11 26.67 -7.84 44.34
C PRO A 11 25.48 -8.36 45.16
N ASN A 12 24.93 -7.52 46.05
CA ASN A 12 23.77 -7.87 46.86
C ASN A 12 22.48 -7.78 46.04
N LEU A 13 22.32 -6.70 45.25
CA LEU A 13 21.15 -6.48 44.40
C LEU A 13 20.96 -7.60 43.37
N LEU A 14 22.07 -8.17 42.87
CA LEU A 14 22.13 -9.19 41.84
C LEU A 14 22.50 -10.58 42.39
N ALA A 15 22.35 -10.80 43.70
CA ALA A 15 22.83 -12.02 44.37
C ALA A 15 22.30 -13.30 43.71
N ASN A 16 21.02 -13.30 43.31
CA ASN A 16 20.30 -14.43 42.73
C ASN A 16 20.29 -14.44 41.19
N ASP A 17 20.96 -13.48 40.56
CA ASP A 17 20.99 -13.36 39.10
C ASP A 17 22.28 -13.98 38.54
N ILE A 18 22.20 -14.53 37.33
CA ILE A 18 23.36 -15.05 36.56
C ILE A 18 23.69 -14.17 35.35
N LYS A 19 22.78 -13.29 34.96
CA LYS A 19 22.85 -12.47 33.74
C LYS A 19 22.20 -11.11 33.97
N VAL A 20 22.67 -10.11 33.25
CA VAL A 20 22.15 -8.74 33.24
C VAL A 20 21.97 -8.29 31.79
N LYS A 21 20.86 -7.63 31.49
CA LYS A 21 20.61 -6.99 30.20
C LYS A 21 20.95 -5.51 30.29
N VAL A 22 21.61 -4.99 29.26
CA VAL A 22 21.86 -3.55 29.14
C VAL A 22 21.41 -3.06 27.77
N ALA A 23 20.96 -1.81 27.67
CA ALA A 23 20.65 -1.19 26.39
C ALA A 23 20.96 0.31 26.36
N GLY A 24 21.42 0.78 25.20
CA GLY A 24 21.45 2.21 24.86
C GLY A 24 20.27 2.53 23.95
N VAL A 25 20.04 3.82 23.69
CA VAL A 25 19.06 4.28 22.72
C VAL A 25 19.83 4.83 21.52
N ASP A 26 19.55 4.32 20.32
CA ASP A 26 20.15 4.86 19.09
C ASP A 26 19.47 6.15 18.64
N CYS A 27 19.95 6.74 17.54
CA CYS A 27 19.43 8.02 17.04
C CYS A 27 17.99 7.95 16.48
N ASP A 28 17.44 6.75 16.26
CA ASP A 28 16.05 6.52 15.87
C ASP A 28 15.13 6.25 17.07
N GLY A 29 15.68 6.30 18.29
CA GLY A 29 14.92 6.09 19.52
C GLY A 29 14.71 4.61 19.85
N ILE A 30 15.45 3.71 19.20
CA ILE A 30 15.34 2.26 19.37
C ILE A 30 16.32 1.81 20.45
N LEU A 31 15.85 0.94 21.36
CA LEU A 31 16.69 0.33 22.38
C LEU A 31 17.58 -0.76 21.75
N ARG A 32 18.90 -0.56 21.80
CA ARG A 32 19.92 -1.48 21.29
C ARG A 32 20.73 -2.02 22.46
N GLY A 33 20.75 -3.35 22.62
CA GLY A 33 21.24 -3.95 23.86
C GLY A 33 21.83 -5.34 23.75
N LYS A 34 22.38 -5.82 24.85
CA LYS A 34 22.94 -7.17 25.00
C LYS A 34 22.74 -7.72 26.40
N VAL A 35 22.69 -9.04 26.49
CA VAL A 35 22.71 -9.79 27.75
C VAL A 35 24.14 -10.22 28.03
N MET A 36 24.59 -10.09 29.28
CA MET A 36 25.93 -10.50 29.70
C MET A 36 25.89 -11.23 31.05
N ALA A 37 26.90 -12.06 31.29
CA ALA A 37 27.08 -12.73 32.58
C ALA A 37 27.22 -11.71 33.73
N LYS A 38 26.67 -12.03 34.90
CA LYS A 38 26.74 -11.17 36.10
C LYS A 38 28.18 -10.77 36.43
N GLU A 39 29.10 -11.72 36.40
CA GLU A 39 30.51 -11.52 36.77
C GLU A 39 31.15 -10.48 35.85
N LYS A 40 30.84 -10.54 34.54
CA LYS A 40 31.27 -9.53 33.58
C LYS A 40 30.67 -8.17 33.93
N PHE A 41 29.36 -8.10 34.16
CA PHE A 41 28.65 -6.86 34.50
C PHE A 41 29.25 -6.18 35.73
N LEU A 42 29.48 -6.92 36.83
CA LEU A 42 30.09 -6.39 38.05
C LEU A 42 31.48 -5.79 37.79
N GLY A 43 32.28 -6.41 36.91
CA GLY A 43 33.61 -5.90 36.55
C GLY A 43 33.61 -4.63 35.70
N ILE A 44 32.51 -4.34 34.99
CA ILE A 44 32.39 -3.19 34.08
C ILE A 44 31.44 -2.09 34.59
N ALA A 45 30.65 -2.35 35.64
CA ALA A 45 29.55 -1.48 36.05
C ALA A 45 29.97 -0.01 36.29
N GLN A 46 31.19 0.21 36.79
CA GLN A 46 31.76 1.55 36.95
C GLN A 46 32.57 2.03 35.75
N LYS A 47 33.34 1.13 35.12
CA LYS A 47 34.34 1.48 34.09
C LYS A 47 33.74 1.58 32.69
N GLY A 48 32.54 1.05 32.49
CA GLY A 48 31.95 0.85 31.17
C GLY A 48 32.56 -0.33 30.41
N PHE A 49 32.06 -0.54 29.20
CA PHE A 49 32.47 -1.63 28.31
C PHE A 49 32.36 -1.21 26.85
N GLY A 50 33.03 -1.94 25.94
CA GLY A 50 32.97 -1.68 24.50
C GLY A 50 31.60 -1.99 23.90
N PHE A 51 31.06 -1.02 23.15
CA PHE A 51 29.85 -1.16 22.35
C PHE A 51 30.10 -0.56 20.97
N SER A 52 29.94 -1.35 19.91
CA SER A 52 30.25 -0.89 18.54
C SER A 52 29.56 0.42 18.22
N SER A 53 30.33 1.37 17.68
CA SER A 53 29.79 2.66 17.24
C SER A 53 28.82 2.54 16.07
N ALA A 54 28.75 1.39 15.41
CA ALA A 54 27.75 1.08 14.38
C ALA A 54 26.30 1.33 14.86
N VAL A 55 26.06 1.31 16.17
CA VAL A 55 24.76 1.69 16.76
C VAL A 55 24.30 3.10 16.40
N PHE A 56 25.21 3.99 15.97
CA PHE A 56 24.93 5.32 15.41
C PHE A 56 25.38 5.45 13.94
N GLY A 57 25.75 4.35 13.29
CA GLY A 57 26.24 4.32 11.91
C GLY A 57 25.27 3.68 10.91
N TRP A 58 24.11 3.24 11.37
CA TRP A 58 23.07 2.59 10.57
C TRP A 58 21.67 3.14 10.86
N ASP A 59 20.71 2.84 10.00
CA ASP A 59 19.30 3.14 10.18
C ASP A 59 18.57 2.11 11.09
N MET A 60 17.25 2.23 11.17
CA MET A 60 16.39 1.36 11.97
C MET A 60 16.39 -0.13 11.54
N GLN A 61 16.86 -0.43 10.32
CA GLN A 61 16.98 -1.80 9.78
C GLN A 61 18.43 -2.29 9.74
N ASP A 62 19.33 -1.60 10.46
CA ASP A 62 20.75 -1.90 10.52
C ASP A 62 21.45 -1.73 9.15
N VAL A 63 20.88 -0.92 8.26
CA VAL A 63 21.50 -0.52 6.98
C VAL A 63 22.43 0.66 7.23
N LEU A 64 23.70 0.51 6.85
CA LEU A 64 24.70 1.56 7.03
C LEU A 64 24.32 2.84 6.27
N TYR A 65 24.52 3.99 6.91
CA TYR A 65 24.26 5.26 6.25
C TYR A 65 25.14 5.46 5.02
N THR A 66 24.49 5.82 3.91
CA THR A 66 25.14 6.11 2.62
C THR A 66 25.45 7.61 2.44
N THR A 67 25.19 8.41 3.47
CA THR A 67 25.47 9.84 3.58
C THR A 67 26.71 10.03 4.46
N GLU A 68 27.43 11.14 4.28
CA GLU A 68 28.62 11.43 5.09
C GLU A 68 28.20 11.85 6.51
N ALA A 69 28.14 10.88 7.43
CA ALA A 69 27.92 11.13 8.85
C ALA A 69 29.26 11.37 9.55
N ASN A 70 29.34 12.41 10.39
CA ASN A 70 30.53 12.74 11.18
C ASN A 70 30.70 11.88 12.44
N ILE A 71 29.62 11.27 12.95
CA ILE A 71 29.64 10.33 14.07
C ILE A 71 29.53 8.91 13.51
N ALA A 72 30.44 8.03 13.95
CA ALA A 72 30.57 6.65 13.44
C ALA A 72 30.63 6.55 11.90
N PRO A 73 31.49 7.32 11.21
CA PRO A 73 31.62 7.23 9.75
C PRO A 73 32.12 5.85 9.32
N ALA A 74 31.79 5.43 8.10
CA ALA A 74 32.15 4.11 7.59
C ALA A 74 33.67 3.85 7.60
N ASP A 75 34.49 4.87 7.35
CA ASP A 75 35.96 4.77 7.34
C ASP A 75 36.57 4.62 8.75
N SER A 76 35.81 4.90 9.82
CA SER A 76 36.24 4.62 11.20
C SER A 76 36.32 3.13 11.51
N GLY A 77 35.74 2.26 10.65
CA GLY A 77 35.61 0.83 10.91
C GLY A 77 34.70 0.48 12.09
N TYR A 78 33.87 1.43 12.53
CA TYR A 78 32.89 1.27 13.61
C TYR A 78 33.49 0.82 14.95
N VAL A 79 34.63 1.41 15.33
CA VAL A 79 35.30 1.17 16.62
C VAL A 79 34.36 1.35 17.81
N ASP A 80 34.58 0.62 18.89
CA ASP A 80 33.69 0.67 20.06
C ASP A 80 33.66 2.06 20.71
N PHE A 81 32.46 2.52 21.05
CA PHE A 81 32.25 3.50 22.11
C PHE A 81 32.37 2.85 23.48
N LEU A 82 32.67 3.65 24.50
CA LEU A 82 32.56 3.24 25.89
C LEU A 82 31.11 3.40 26.34
N ALA A 83 30.41 2.28 26.52
CA ALA A 83 29.07 2.25 27.09
C ALA A 83 29.15 2.16 28.62
N VAL A 84 28.59 3.16 29.31
CA VAL A 84 28.63 3.29 30.77
C VAL A 84 27.22 3.02 31.33
N PRO A 85 27.02 1.95 32.13
CA PRO A 85 25.74 1.69 32.78
C PRO A 85 25.30 2.82 33.71
N ASP A 86 24.03 3.18 33.63
CA ASP A 86 23.37 4.10 34.55
C ASP A 86 22.69 3.28 35.67
N LEU A 87 23.32 3.22 36.84
CA LEU A 87 22.85 2.37 37.94
C LEU A 87 21.47 2.78 38.46
N ASN A 88 21.10 4.05 38.33
CA ASN A 88 19.79 4.55 38.76
C ASN A 88 18.67 4.20 37.77
N SER A 89 19.01 3.73 36.57
CA SER A 89 18.04 3.24 35.60
C SER A 89 17.57 1.80 35.85
N PHE A 90 18.10 1.16 36.90
CA PHE A 90 17.81 -0.23 37.27
C PHE A 90 16.32 -0.55 37.29
N ARG A 91 15.98 -1.67 36.69
CA ARG A 91 14.65 -2.29 36.72
C ARG A 91 14.77 -3.78 36.42
N ARG A 92 13.70 -4.53 36.66
CA ARG A 92 13.56 -5.92 36.23
C ARG A 92 12.54 -5.97 35.09
N ILE A 93 12.82 -6.74 34.04
CA ILE A 93 11.93 -6.86 32.87
C ILE A 93 10.89 -7.96 33.14
N PRO A 94 9.62 -7.63 33.43
CA PRO A 94 8.66 -8.61 33.93
C PRO A 94 8.32 -9.75 32.98
N TRP A 95 8.44 -9.52 31.66
CA TRP A 95 8.15 -10.51 30.61
C TRP A 95 9.39 -11.30 30.15
N GLU A 96 10.57 -11.04 30.74
CA GLU A 96 11.81 -11.78 30.47
C GLU A 96 12.32 -12.42 31.78
N ASP A 97 11.43 -13.09 32.51
CA ASP A 97 11.73 -13.76 33.78
C ASP A 97 12.41 -12.84 34.81
N ASP A 98 11.96 -11.59 34.88
CA ASP A 98 12.46 -10.56 35.81
C ASP A 98 13.99 -10.31 35.70
N ILE A 99 14.57 -10.48 34.51
CA ILE A 99 15.99 -10.20 34.25
C ILE A 99 16.36 -8.75 34.66
N PRO A 100 17.48 -8.54 35.39
CA PRO A 100 18.03 -7.22 35.68
C PRO A 100 18.33 -6.42 34.42
N PHE A 101 17.91 -5.16 34.39
CA PHE A 101 18.11 -4.27 33.25
C PHE A 101 18.66 -2.91 33.68
N PHE A 102 19.64 -2.43 32.91
CA PHE A 102 20.22 -1.09 33.04
C PHE A 102 20.32 -0.43 31.67
N LEU A 103 20.03 0.86 31.63
CA LEU A 103 20.33 1.68 30.46
C LEU A 103 21.79 2.12 30.49
N VAL A 104 22.36 2.39 29.33
CA VAL A 104 23.74 2.87 29.20
C VAL A 104 23.78 4.24 28.51
N ARG A 105 24.86 4.98 28.76
CA ARG A 105 25.24 6.18 28.01
C ARG A 105 26.51 5.90 27.22
N PHE A 106 26.70 6.59 26.11
CA PHE A 106 27.86 6.38 25.23
C PHE A 106 28.88 7.52 25.41
N VAL A 107 30.14 7.13 25.54
CA VAL A 107 31.29 8.02 25.76
C VAL A 107 32.37 7.69 24.73
N GLN A 108 32.97 8.72 24.15
CA GLN A 108 34.13 8.62 23.28
C GLN A 108 35.15 9.70 23.67
N ASN A 109 36.42 9.31 23.81
CA ASN A 109 37.51 10.23 24.19
C ASN A 109 37.16 11.05 25.46
N ASP A 110 36.64 10.38 26.49
CA ASP A 110 36.20 10.95 27.77
C ASP A 110 35.08 12.01 27.67
N LYS A 111 34.43 12.15 26.50
CA LYS A 111 33.27 13.03 26.29
C LYS A 111 32.04 12.20 25.95
N PRO A 112 30.83 12.62 26.39
CA PRO A 112 29.61 12.01 25.91
C PRO A 112 29.54 12.11 24.38
N VAL A 113 29.07 11.04 23.73
CA VAL A 113 28.82 11.06 22.28
C VAL A 113 27.67 12.04 22.02
N SER A 114 27.85 12.98 21.09
CA SER A 114 26.88 14.05 20.80
C SER A 114 25.51 13.53 20.34
N ALA A 115 25.50 12.35 19.69
CA ALA A 115 24.29 11.62 19.32
C ALA A 115 23.66 10.79 20.44
N ASP A 116 24.24 10.70 21.64
CA ASP A 116 23.58 10.01 22.75
C ASP A 116 22.51 10.92 23.38
N GLY A 117 21.24 10.69 23.01
CA GLY A 117 20.10 11.45 23.50
C GLY A 117 19.99 11.51 25.02
N ARG A 118 20.37 10.43 25.74
CA ARG A 118 20.38 10.45 27.21
C ARG A 118 21.37 11.46 27.75
N SER A 119 22.58 11.50 27.16
CA SER A 119 23.63 12.43 27.57
C SER A 119 23.30 13.88 27.19
N MET A 120 22.65 14.09 26.04
CA MET A 120 22.14 15.40 25.61
C MET A 120 21.13 15.95 26.63
N LEU A 121 20.09 15.17 26.96
CA LEU A 121 19.05 15.60 27.90
C LEU A 121 19.64 15.87 29.29
N ARG A 122 20.56 15.03 29.75
CA ARG A 122 21.26 15.21 31.02
C ARG A 122 22.01 16.54 31.08
N SER A 123 22.75 16.89 30.02
CA SER A 123 23.48 18.18 29.95
C SER A 123 22.54 19.38 30.10
N ILE A 124 21.35 19.32 29.49
CA ILE A 124 20.33 20.37 29.61
C ILE A 124 19.73 20.40 31.02
N CYS A 125 19.45 19.24 31.63
CA CYS A 125 18.96 19.16 33.00
C CYS A 125 19.99 19.71 34.00
N ASP A 126 21.27 19.41 33.83
CA ASP A 126 22.35 19.93 34.68
C ASP A 126 22.44 21.47 34.59
N LYS A 127 22.27 22.05 33.39
CA LYS A 127 22.17 23.51 33.20
C LYS A 127 20.96 24.13 33.90
N LEU A 128 19.80 23.49 33.83
CA LEU A 128 18.60 23.95 34.55
C LEU A 128 18.80 23.87 36.06
N ALA A 129 19.35 22.76 36.57
CA ALA A 129 19.59 22.56 38.00
C ALA A 129 20.55 23.60 38.58
N ALA A 130 21.57 24.02 37.81
CA ALA A 130 22.47 25.11 38.19
C ALA A 130 21.76 26.46 38.38
N ASN A 131 20.54 26.61 37.84
CA ASN A 131 19.69 27.80 37.97
C ASN A 131 18.47 27.54 38.88
N ASN A 132 18.57 26.58 39.81
CA ASN A 132 17.47 26.16 40.69
C ASN A 132 16.19 25.76 39.94
N CYS A 133 16.33 25.19 38.74
CA CYS A 133 15.21 24.76 37.92
C CYS A 133 15.25 23.24 37.71
N LYS A 134 14.09 22.60 37.72
CA LYS A 134 13.92 21.18 37.47
C LYS A 134 12.84 20.97 36.42
N GLY A 135 13.16 20.20 35.38
CA GLY A 135 12.20 19.83 34.33
C GLY A 135 11.28 18.70 34.76
N MET A 136 9.98 18.90 34.59
CA MET A 136 8.95 17.88 34.77
C MET A 136 8.24 17.64 33.44
N ALA A 137 7.95 16.39 33.11
CA ALA A 137 7.26 16.04 31.88
C ALA A 137 6.21 14.95 32.05
N GLY A 138 5.18 15.01 31.22
CA GLY A 138 4.17 13.98 30.96
C GLY A 138 4.11 13.74 29.45
N VAL A 139 3.96 12.50 29.01
CA VAL A 139 3.87 12.19 27.57
C VAL A 139 2.67 11.29 27.32
N GLU A 140 1.81 11.70 26.39
CA GLU A 140 0.67 10.94 25.92
C GLU A 140 1.05 10.31 24.57
N LEU A 141 0.97 8.98 24.48
CA LEU A 141 1.26 8.23 23.27
C LEU A 141 0.00 7.55 22.77
N GLU A 142 -0.48 7.99 21.61
CA GLU A 142 -1.44 7.23 20.83
C GLU A 142 -0.68 6.17 20.01
N PHE A 143 -1.26 4.99 19.84
CA PHE A 143 -0.69 3.97 18.96
C PHE A 143 -1.76 2.99 18.48
N MET A 144 -1.62 2.56 17.22
CA MET A 144 -2.54 1.62 16.60
C MET A 144 -2.10 0.18 16.90
N ASN A 145 -3.05 -0.67 17.26
CA ASN A 145 -2.80 -2.08 17.54
C ASN A 145 -3.37 -2.93 16.41
N PHE A 146 -2.53 -3.79 15.83
CA PHE A 146 -2.92 -4.75 14.79
C PHE A 146 -2.95 -6.17 15.36
N GLN A 147 -3.78 -7.02 14.80
CA GLN A 147 -3.63 -8.47 14.98
C GLN A 147 -2.34 -8.90 14.26
N THR A 148 -1.50 -9.69 14.91
CA THR A 148 -0.24 -10.16 14.29
C THR A 148 -0.52 -11.36 13.39
N PRO A 149 -0.31 -11.26 12.06
CA PRO A 149 -0.46 -12.38 11.15
C PRO A 149 0.73 -13.37 11.25
N SER A 150 0.51 -14.57 10.73
CA SER A 150 1.61 -15.43 10.25
C SER A 150 2.04 -15.00 8.85
N GLU A 151 3.13 -15.56 8.33
CA GLU A 151 3.56 -15.36 6.93
C GLU A 151 2.41 -15.63 5.93
N ASP A 152 1.60 -16.67 6.19
CA ASP A 152 0.48 -17.08 5.33
C ASP A 152 -0.86 -16.37 5.67
N GLY A 153 -0.82 -15.38 6.57
CA GLY A 153 -1.97 -14.58 6.98
C GLY A 153 -2.57 -14.97 8.33
N TYR A 154 -3.91 -14.86 8.46
CA TYR A 154 -4.64 -14.95 9.74
C TYR A 154 -5.37 -16.28 9.97
N GLY A 155 -5.14 -17.29 9.12
CA GLY A 155 -5.87 -18.56 9.15
C GLY A 155 -5.42 -19.51 10.26
N ALA A 156 -6.32 -20.41 10.70
CA ALA A 156 -6.03 -21.43 11.69
C ALA A 156 -5.08 -22.55 11.19
N ASN A 157 -4.92 -22.67 9.87
CA ASN A 157 -4.10 -23.69 9.19
C ASN A 157 -2.75 -23.15 8.70
N GLY A 158 -2.44 -21.87 8.91
CA GLY A 158 -1.15 -21.27 8.55
C GLY A 158 -0.06 -21.63 9.56
N SER A 159 1.18 -21.23 9.27
CA SER A 159 2.28 -21.32 10.24
C SER A 159 1.84 -20.77 11.60
N GLN A 160 2.05 -21.52 12.68
CA GLN A 160 1.77 -21.02 14.04
C GLN A 160 2.74 -19.90 14.46
N THR A 161 3.85 -19.75 13.73
CA THR A 161 4.81 -18.69 13.94
C THR A 161 4.25 -17.39 13.37
N ARG A 162 3.97 -16.45 14.26
CA ARG A 162 3.58 -15.08 13.90
C ARG A 162 4.79 -14.36 13.31
N ASP A 163 4.64 -13.83 12.11
CA ASP A 163 5.68 -13.12 11.38
C ASP A 163 5.06 -12.04 10.50
N ILE A 164 4.94 -10.84 11.07
CA ILE A 164 4.38 -9.69 10.37
C ILE A 164 5.29 -9.19 9.25
N ALA A 165 6.61 -9.36 9.38
CA ALA A 165 7.56 -8.90 8.36
C ALA A 165 7.43 -9.77 7.11
N ALA A 166 7.43 -11.10 7.27
CA ALA A 166 7.21 -12.03 6.17
C ALA A 166 5.81 -11.86 5.53
N PHE A 167 4.78 -11.53 6.33
CA PHE A 167 3.46 -11.20 5.80
C PHE A 167 3.49 -9.94 4.90
N LEU A 168 4.15 -8.87 5.35
CA LEU A 168 4.24 -7.60 4.62
C LEU A 168 5.16 -7.66 3.39
N ASP A 169 6.06 -8.63 3.31
CA ASP A 169 6.85 -8.91 2.10
C ASP A 169 5.95 -9.34 0.92
N LYS A 170 4.81 -9.99 1.21
CA LYS A 170 3.87 -10.53 0.23
C LYS A 170 2.55 -9.76 0.12
N ASN A 171 2.29 -8.83 1.03
CA ASN A 171 0.99 -8.15 1.15
C ASN A 171 1.17 -6.66 1.41
N ALA A 172 0.27 -5.86 0.82
CA ALA A 172 0.17 -4.44 1.09
C ALA A 172 -0.03 -4.16 2.59
N PRO A 173 0.53 -3.07 3.16
CA PRO A 173 0.29 -2.70 4.56
C PRO A 173 -1.19 -2.57 4.94
N GLY A 174 -2.06 -2.23 3.98
CA GLY A 174 -3.51 -2.18 4.16
C GLY A 174 -4.17 -3.53 4.44
N ALA A 175 -3.48 -4.65 4.26
CA ALA A 175 -3.96 -5.99 4.61
C ALA A 175 -3.85 -6.30 6.11
N LEU A 176 -3.14 -5.46 6.89
CA LEU A 176 -3.09 -5.60 8.34
C LEU A 176 -4.46 -5.32 8.96
N ARG A 177 -4.89 -6.19 9.88
CA ARG A 177 -6.19 -6.07 10.55
C ARG A 177 -6.03 -5.30 11.86
N PRO A 178 -6.61 -4.10 12.02
CA PRO A 178 -6.63 -3.42 13.31
C PRO A 178 -7.38 -4.26 14.35
N LEU A 179 -7.04 -4.06 15.63
CA LEU A 179 -7.63 -4.79 16.75
C LEU A 179 -9.16 -4.60 16.82
N THR A 180 -9.63 -3.39 16.53
CA THR A 180 -11.07 -3.05 16.42
C THR A 180 -11.31 -2.18 15.19
N ALA A 181 -12.48 -2.29 14.55
CA ALA A 181 -12.85 -1.48 13.40
C ALA A 181 -13.41 -0.09 13.78
N GLY A 182 -13.18 0.92 12.92
CA GLY A 182 -13.74 2.28 13.04
C GLY A 182 -13.30 3.08 14.28
N SER A 183 -13.71 4.35 14.34
CA SER A 183 -13.39 5.28 15.43
C SER A 183 -14.40 5.21 16.57
N PHE A 184 -13.91 5.07 17.81
CA PHE A 184 -14.74 5.14 19.02
C PHE A 184 -13.86 5.45 20.23
N SER A 185 -13.51 6.73 20.38
CA SER A 185 -12.72 7.24 21.52
C SER A 185 -13.46 7.01 22.84
N TYR A 186 -12.71 6.84 23.93
CA TYR A 186 -13.24 6.67 25.29
C TYR A 186 -14.26 5.53 25.44
N SER A 187 -14.14 4.46 24.66
CA SER A 187 -15.03 3.32 24.74
C SER A 187 -14.80 2.53 26.03
N ALA A 188 -15.83 2.39 26.85
CA ALA A 188 -15.79 1.50 28.01
C ALA A 188 -15.89 0.01 27.63
N THR A 189 -16.40 -0.31 26.44
CA THR A 189 -16.72 -1.69 26.04
C THR A 189 -15.70 -2.31 25.09
N ARG A 190 -15.06 -1.52 24.21
CA ARG A 190 -14.04 -2.05 23.28
C ARG A 190 -12.86 -2.73 23.98
N PRO A 191 -12.30 -2.19 25.08
CA PRO A 191 -11.24 -2.87 25.81
C PRO A 191 -11.63 -4.28 26.27
N VAL A 192 -12.92 -4.54 26.53
CA VAL A 192 -13.41 -5.85 27.00
C VAL A 192 -13.16 -6.97 25.99
N ALA A 193 -13.20 -6.67 24.70
CA ALA A 193 -12.94 -7.65 23.63
C ALA A 193 -11.50 -8.21 23.69
N TYR A 194 -10.55 -7.42 24.19
CA TYR A 194 -9.14 -7.78 24.33
C TYR A 194 -8.65 -7.49 25.75
N LYS A 195 -9.50 -7.77 26.76
CA LYS A 195 -9.28 -7.35 28.14
C LYS A 195 -7.92 -7.76 28.71
N LYS A 196 -7.45 -8.98 28.38
CA LYS A 196 -6.18 -9.49 28.88
C LYS A 196 -5.03 -8.61 28.39
N TYR A 197 -4.95 -8.36 27.08
CA TYR A 197 -3.95 -7.47 26.50
C TYR A 197 -4.04 -6.05 27.08
N PHE A 198 -5.26 -5.50 27.12
CA PHE A 198 -5.48 -4.13 27.59
C PHE A 198 -5.02 -3.91 29.04
N TYR A 199 -5.36 -4.82 29.95
CA TYR A 199 -4.97 -4.71 31.35
C TYR A 199 -3.53 -5.17 31.64
N ASP A 200 -3.00 -6.16 30.90
CA ASP A 200 -1.62 -6.59 31.07
C ASP A 200 -0.63 -5.47 30.73
N ILE A 201 -0.93 -4.63 29.74
CA ILE A 201 -0.15 -3.41 29.46
C ILE A 201 -0.12 -2.50 30.69
N PHE A 202 -1.28 -2.23 31.30
CA PHE A 202 -1.39 -1.34 32.44
C PHE A 202 -0.66 -1.89 33.67
N ASP A 203 -0.92 -3.15 34.03
CA ASP A 203 -0.35 -3.81 35.21
C ASP A 203 1.17 -4.02 35.07
N THR A 204 1.62 -4.42 33.89
CA THR A 204 3.05 -4.58 33.61
C THR A 204 3.77 -3.25 33.59
N SER A 205 3.13 -2.18 33.09
CA SER A 205 3.70 -0.83 33.12
C SER A 205 3.95 -0.36 34.55
N ALA A 206 3.08 -0.68 35.50
CA ALA A 206 3.31 -0.42 36.92
C ALA A 206 4.54 -1.19 37.46
N ARG A 207 4.67 -2.49 37.11
CA ARG A 207 5.80 -3.33 37.53
C ARG A 207 7.14 -2.92 36.92
N PHE A 208 7.13 -2.44 35.67
CA PHE A 208 8.33 -2.04 34.92
C PHE A 208 8.76 -0.58 35.16
N ASN A 209 8.12 0.11 36.11
CA ASN A 209 8.33 1.53 36.41
C ASN A 209 8.08 2.45 35.18
N CYS A 210 7.04 2.14 34.41
CA CYS A 210 6.53 2.93 33.28
C CYS A 210 5.05 3.29 33.51
N GLY A 211 4.67 3.61 34.74
CA GLY A 211 3.27 3.75 35.16
C GLY A 211 2.44 4.69 34.27
N ILE A 212 1.20 4.27 34.02
CA ILE A 212 0.21 4.97 33.20
C ILE A 212 -0.77 5.72 34.12
N GLU A 213 -1.02 6.99 33.84
CA GLU A 213 -2.00 7.84 34.53
C GLU A 213 -3.38 7.77 33.86
N GLY A 214 -3.41 7.74 32.52
CA GLY A 214 -4.63 7.60 31.72
C GLY A 214 -4.45 6.51 30.67
N TRP A 215 -5.45 5.63 30.53
CA TRP A 215 -5.43 4.50 29.60
C TRP A 215 -6.82 4.29 28.99
N HIS A 216 -6.95 4.54 27.68
CA HIS A 216 -8.25 4.47 27.00
C HIS A 216 -8.11 4.19 25.50
N THR A 217 -9.25 3.96 24.85
CA THR A 217 -9.33 3.94 23.38
C THR A 217 -9.35 5.36 22.84
N GLU A 218 -8.80 5.55 21.65
CA GLU A 218 -8.75 6.86 20.97
C GLU A 218 -9.28 6.76 19.53
N GLY A 219 -9.30 7.90 18.83
CA GLY A 219 -9.84 8.05 17.49
C GLY A 219 -9.10 7.18 16.48
N GLY A 220 -9.86 6.34 15.78
CA GLY A 220 -9.35 5.43 14.78
C GLY A 220 -9.47 3.95 15.17
N PRO A 221 -9.27 3.04 14.22
CA PRO A 221 -9.39 1.61 14.45
C PRO A 221 -8.20 1.08 15.25
N GLY A 222 -8.47 0.37 16.35
CA GLY A 222 -7.45 -0.27 17.19
C GLY A 222 -6.53 0.69 17.94
N VAL A 223 -6.85 1.98 18.00
CA VAL A 223 -6.00 2.99 18.64
C VAL A 223 -6.25 3.03 20.14
N TYR A 224 -5.16 2.94 20.90
CA TYR A 224 -5.13 3.22 22.34
C TYR A 224 -4.25 4.43 22.62
N GLU A 225 -4.53 5.12 23.71
CA GLU A 225 -3.71 6.21 24.23
C GLU A 225 -3.23 5.88 25.64
N ALA A 226 -1.92 5.97 25.86
CA ALA A 226 -1.29 5.91 27.16
C ALA A 226 -0.76 7.28 27.56
N ALA A 227 -1.37 7.89 28.58
CA ALA A 227 -0.82 9.04 29.28
C ALA A 227 0.13 8.55 30.37
N LEU A 228 1.43 8.69 30.18
CA LEU A 228 2.43 8.29 31.17
C LEU A 228 2.43 9.26 32.35
N LYS A 229 2.50 8.71 33.56
CA LYS A 229 2.44 9.49 34.81
C LYS A 229 3.60 10.49 34.88
N VAL A 230 3.25 11.76 35.12
CA VAL A 230 4.22 12.87 35.22
C VAL A 230 5.38 12.54 36.17
N CYS A 231 6.60 12.83 35.73
CA CYS A 231 7.81 12.68 36.55
C CYS A 231 8.92 13.64 36.10
N ASP A 232 10.12 13.46 36.66
CA ASP A 232 11.32 14.13 36.16
C ASP A 232 11.48 13.90 34.66
N VAL A 233 11.91 14.92 33.94
CA VAL A 233 12.02 14.88 32.47
C VAL A 233 12.98 13.81 31.97
N SER A 234 14.07 13.53 32.68
CA SER A 234 15.03 12.48 32.30
C SER A 234 14.40 11.09 32.46
N ASP A 235 13.68 10.88 33.57
CA ASP A 235 12.94 9.65 33.81
C ASP A 235 11.82 9.46 32.78
N MET A 236 11.13 10.54 32.40
CA MET A 236 10.06 10.50 31.41
C MET A 236 10.59 10.09 30.03
N ALA A 237 11.74 10.62 29.62
CA ALA A 237 12.36 10.25 28.36
C ALA A 237 12.68 8.74 28.29
N ASP A 238 13.24 8.20 29.37
CA ASP A 238 13.49 6.77 29.51
C ASP A 238 12.19 5.95 29.48
N LYS A 239 11.18 6.39 30.23
CA LYS A 239 9.88 5.71 30.31
C LYS A 239 9.17 5.65 28.96
N VAL A 240 9.28 6.68 28.11
CA VAL A 240 8.67 6.63 26.76
C VAL A 240 9.32 5.54 25.91
N SER A 241 10.65 5.49 25.83
CA SER A 241 11.36 4.43 25.08
C SER A 241 11.04 3.04 25.63
N LEU A 242 10.94 2.93 26.95
CA LEU A 242 10.71 1.66 27.65
C LEU A 242 9.25 1.22 27.61
N PHE A 243 8.30 2.15 27.54
CA PHE A 243 6.90 1.86 27.31
C PHE A 243 6.68 1.32 25.89
N LYS A 244 7.35 1.89 24.88
CA LYS A 244 7.32 1.33 23.51
C LYS A 244 7.84 -0.11 23.48
N LEU A 245 8.93 -0.40 24.19
CA LEU A 245 9.45 -1.77 24.34
C LEU A 245 8.45 -2.68 25.06
N LEU A 246 7.88 -2.22 26.18
CA LEU A 246 6.89 -2.96 26.96
C LEU A 246 5.68 -3.31 26.10
N ALA A 247 5.08 -2.32 25.43
CA ALA A 247 3.91 -2.52 24.62
C ALA A 247 4.16 -3.55 23.51
N LYS A 248 5.28 -3.40 22.79
CA LYS A 248 5.68 -4.36 21.75
C LYS A 248 5.90 -5.77 22.32
N SER A 249 6.54 -5.89 23.48
CA SER A 249 6.85 -7.19 24.10
C SER A 249 5.60 -7.91 24.59
N ILE A 250 4.69 -7.21 25.28
CA ILE A 250 3.40 -7.76 25.70
C ILE A 250 2.52 -8.05 24.48
N GLY A 251 2.60 -7.23 23.43
CA GLY A 251 1.92 -7.51 22.17
C GLY A 251 2.26 -8.90 21.60
N LEU A 252 3.54 -9.30 21.61
CA LEU A 252 3.97 -10.61 21.11
C LEU A 252 3.28 -11.78 21.81
N GLU A 253 3.17 -11.73 23.14
CA GLU A 253 2.47 -12.76 23.94
C GLU A 253 0.99 -12.89 23.57
N HIS A 254 0.38 -11.78 23.13
CA HIS A 254 -1.03 -11.69 22.80
C HIS A 254 -1.35 -11.83 21.32
N GLY A 255 -0.35 -11.86 20.43
CA GLY A 255 -0.56 -11.85 18.98
C GLY A 255 -1.08 -10.55 18.47
N ILE A 256 -0.59 -9.47 19.08
CA ILE A 256 -0.94 -8.11 18.77
C ILE A 256 0.36 -7.36 18.45
N THR A 257 0.38 -6.60 17.37
CA THR A 257 1.50 -5.76 16.98
C THR A 257 1.14 -4.29 17.21
N PRO A 258 1.68 -3.65 18.26
CA PRO A 258 1.51 -2.22 18.47
C PRO A 258 2.38 -1.43 17.50
N CYS A 259 1.81 -0.40 16.89
CA CYS A 259 2.42 0.45 15.89
C CYS A 259 2.39 1.91 16.34
N PHE A 260 3.57 2.45 16.62
CA PHE A 260 3.79 3.84 17.06
C PHE A 260 4.13 4.78 15.90
N MET A 261 3.95 4.35 14.65
CA MET A 261 4.10 5.26 13.50
C MET A 261 3.14 6.44 13.63
N ALA A 262 3.57 7.65 13.27
CA ALA A 262 2.72 8.84 13.32
C ALA A 262 1.49 8.73 12.41
N LYS A 263 1.58 7.99 11.30
CA LYS A 263 0.47 7.75 10.38
C LYS A 263 0.47 6.27 9.92
N PRO A 264 -0.07 5.35 10.74
CA PRO A 264 -0.09 3.93 10.40
C PRO A 264 -1.05 3.61 9.24
N MET A 265 -2.16 4.36 9.11
CA MET A 265 -3.18 4.08 8.10
C MET A 265 -3.65 5.36 7.38
N GLN A 266 -3.76 5.28 6.05
CA GLN A 266 -4.29 6.35 5.21
C GLN A 266 -5.77 6.60 5.52
N GLY A 267 -6.18 7.88 5.53
CA GLY A 267 -7.58 8.29 5.74
C GLY A 267 -8.09 8.21 7.18
N GLN A 268 -7.29 7.70 8.13
CA GLN A 268 -7.61 7.67 9.56
C GLN A 268 -6.84 8.74 10.35
N PRO A 269 -7.22 9.05 11.59
CA PRO A 269 -6.38 9.84 12.50
C PRO A 269 -4.95 9.28 12.61
N GLY A 270 -3.97 10.17 12.80
CA GLY A 270 -2.59 9.76 13.08
C GLY A 270 -2.36 9.50 14.56
N SER A 271 -1.22 8.90 14.91
CA SER A 271 -0.80 8.62 16.28
C SER A 271 -0.01 9.80 16.86
N SER A 272 -0.58 10.52 17.83
CA SER A 272 0.08 11.62 18.52
C SER A 272 1.09 11.18 19.58
N GLY A 273 2.06 12.06 19.85
CA GLY A 273 2.99 11.97 20.97
C GLY A 273 3.00 13.29 21.74
N HIS A 274 1.89 13.68 22.36
CA HIS A 274 1.80 14.99 23.02
C HIS A 274 2.74 15.06 24.24
N ILE A 275 3.49 16.15 24.34
CA ILE A 275 4.46 16.35 25.41
C ILE A 275 3.99 17.49 26.31
N HIS A 276 3.65 17.16 27.55
CA HIS A 276 3.44 18.12 28.62
C HIS A 276 4.76 18.45 29.31
N VAL A 277 5.07 19.73 29.49
CA VAL A 277 6.28 20.19 30.17
C VAL A 277 5.97 21.31 31.16
N SER A 278 6.65 21.28 32.31
CA SER A 278 6.69 22.36 33.29
C SER A 278 8.08 22.46 33.93
N LEU A 279 8.47 23.65 34.38
CA LEU A 279 9.62 23.82 35.27
C LEU A 279 9.14 24.00 36.71
N THR A 280 9.83 23.36 37.65
CA THR A 280 9.71 23.65 39.08
C THR A 280 11.03 24.17 39.63
N ASP A 281 11.03 24.79 40.81
CA ASP A 281 12.26 24.87 41.60
C ASP A 281 12.65 23.49 42.17
N LEU A 282 13.82 23.40 42.80
CA LEU A 282 14.28 22.15 43.41
C LEU A 282 13.41 21.75 44.62
N GLU A 283 12.66 22.68 45.19
CA GLU A 283 11.68 22.49 46.26
C GLU A 283 10.29 22.01 45.76
N GLY A 284 10.04 22.09 44.44
CA GLY A 284 8.83 21.59 43.78
C GLY A 284 7.75 22.65 43.49
N LYS A 285 8.01 23.94 43.67
CA LYS A 285 7.11 25.03 43.26
C LYS A 285 7.15 25.19 41.75
N ASN A 286 5.99 25.23 41.10
CA ASN A 286 5.87 25.46 39.66
C ASN A 286 6.33 26.88 39.29
N LEU A 287 7.31 26.98 38.38
CA LEU A 287 7.94 28.23 37.95
C LEU A 287 7.24 28.88 36.75
N PHE A 288 6.34 28.18 36.06
CA PHE A 288 5.54 28.75 34.98
C PHE A 288 4.30 29.49 35.47
N ALA A 289 3.87 29.26 36.70
CA ALA A 289 2.68 29.88 37.27
C ALA A 289 2.99 31.19 37.98
N ARG A 290 2.03 32.12 37.95
CA ARG A 290 1.93 33.21 38.93
C ARG A 290 0.67 33.03 39.77
N ASP A 291 0.69 33.51 41.01
CA ASP A 291 -0.43 33.35 41.94
C ASP A 291 -1.65 34.19 41.53
N THR A 292 -1.40 35.40 41.01
CA THR A 292 -2.43 36.33 40.53
C THR A 292 -2.19 36.63 39.06
N PRO A 293 -3.21 36.50 38.18
CA PRO A 293 -3.08 36.85 36.76
C PRO A 293 -2.58 38.29 36.57
N ASP A 294 -1.72 38.48 35.57
CA ASP A 294 -1.20 39.79 35.22
C ASP A 294 -2.25 40.63 34.50
N PRO A 295 -2.72 41.75 35.08
CA PRO A 295 -3.68 42.62 34.40
C PRO A 295 -3.07 43.32 33.18
N ASN A 296 -1.74 43.39 33.08
CA ASN A 296 -1.01 44.05 32.01
C ASN A 296 -0.37 43.06 31.02
N SER A 297 -0.77 41.78 31.07
CA SER A 297 -0.28 40.80 30.10
C SER A 297 -0.57 41.29 28.67
N PRO A 298 0.42 41.27 27.75
CA PRO A 298 0.17 41.59 26.34
C PRO A 298 -0.93 40.73 25.72
N TRP A 299 -1.07 39.50 26.22
CA TRP A 299 -2.08 38.53 25.79
C TRP A 299 -2.84 38.00 26.99
N SER A 300 -4.16 38.13 27.01
CA SER A 300 -5.01 37.65 28.13
C SER A 300 -4.84 36.15 28.39
N ASP A 301 -4.66 35.36 27.33
CA ASP A 301 -4.42 33.92 27.39
C ASP A 301 -3.17 33.56 28.22
N ALA A 302 -2.15 34.43 28.24
CA ALA A 302 -0.91 34.26 29.00
C ALA A 302 -0.90 35.00 30.35
N ALA A 303 -2.04 35.53 30.81
CA ALA A 303 -2.10 36.31 32.05
C ALA A 303 -1.72 35.47 33.29
N GLY A 304 -2.05 34.16 33.30
CA GLY A 304 -1.70 33.23 34.38
C GLY A 304 -0.24 32.72 34.36
N LEU A 305 0.53 33.01 33.30
CA LEU A 305 1.93 32.59 33.21
C LEU A 305 2.86 33.58 33.91
N SER A 306 3.85 33.10 34.67
CA SER A 306 4.96 33.91 35.16
C SER A 306 5.78 34.50 33.99
N ASP A 307 6.65 35.47 34.28
CA ASP A 307 7.53 36.04 33.24
C ASP A 307 8.48 34.97 32.68
N LEU A 308 8.98 34.09 33.54
CA LEU A 308 9.76 32.91 33.12
C LEU A 308 8.94 32.02 32.18
N GLY A 309 7.68 31.72 32.50
CA GLY A 309 6.79 30.92 31.65
C GLY A 309 6.55 31.58 30.29
N ARG A 310 6.37 32.90 30.24
CA ARG A 310 6.19 33.64 28.97
C ARG A 310 7.44 33.61 28.10
N HIS A 311 8.60 33.86 28.69
CA HIS A 311 9.88 33.79 27.99
C HIS A 311 10.18 32.36 27.50
N PHE A 312 9.84 31.35 28.30
CA PHE A 312 9.94 29.95 27.91
C PHE A 312 9.06 29.64 26.69
N LEU A 313 7.79 30.05 26.73
CA LEU A 313 6.87 29.89 25.60
C LEU A 313 7.40 30.59 24.33
N ALA A 314 7.89 31.83 24.46
CA ALA A 314 8.48 32.57 23.35
C ALA A 314 9.69 31.84 22.74
N GLY A 315 10.56 31.27 23.57
CA GLY A 315 11.71 30.48 23.14
C GLY A 315 11.31 29.23 22.36
N VAL A 316 10.31 28.48 22.85
CA VAL A 316 9.79 27.31 22.14
C VAL A 316 9.18 27.71 20.80
N LEU A 317 8.33 28.74 20.76
CA LEU A 317 7.67 29.19 19.53
C LEU A 317 8.66 29.66 18.46
N GLU A 318 9.71 30.39 18.85
CA GLU A 318 10.75 30.86 17.91
C GLU A 318 11.56 29.68 17.34
N ALA A 319 11.78 28.62 18.11
CA ALA A 319 12.55 27.46 17.68
C ALA A 319 11.76 26.43 16.86
N LEU A 320 10.41 26.41 16.94
CA LEU A 320 9.57 25.36 16.34
C LEU A 320 9.94 25.02 14.88
N PRO A 321 10.08 25.99 13.95
CA PRO A 321 10.38 25.68 12.55
C PRO A 321 11.73 25.02 12.35
N ASP A 322 12.66 25.28 13.25
CA ASP A 322 14.06 24.88 13.14
C ASP A 322 14.34 23.54 13.82
N ILE A 323 13.48 23.09 14.75
CA ILE A 323 13.63 21.82 15.48
C ILE A 323 12.68 20.71 15.00
N MET A 324 11.89 20.97 13.94
CA MET A 324 10.90 20.03 13.40
C MET A 324 11.40 18.59 13.20
N PRO A 325 12.62 18.33 12.68
CA PRO A 325 13.10 16.96 12.50
C PRO A 325 13.18 16.14 13.80
N LEU A 326 13.21 16.78 14.97
CA LEU A 326 13.25 16.09 16.26
C LEU A 326 11.85 15.82 16.85
N PHE A 327 10.80 16.45 16.29
CA PHE A 327 9.40 16.15 16.59
C PHE A 327 8.75 15.25 15.54
N ALA A 328 9.19 15.36 14.28
CA ALA A 328 8.72 14.62 13.12
C ALA A 328 9.93 13.99 12.39
N PRO A 329 10.49 12.88 12.91
CA PRO A 329 11.79 12.36 12.49
C PRO A 329 11.77 11.51 11.22
N THR A 330 10.60 11.17 10.66
CA THR A 330 10.49 10.29 9.49
C THR A 330 9.61 10.91 8.39
N ILE A 331 9.65 10.34 7.18
CA ILE A 331 8.72 10.71 6.10
C ILE A 331 7.25 10.49 6.53
N ASN A 332 7.01 9.45 7.33
CA ASN A 332 5.67 9.12 7.83
C ASN A 332 5.12 10.18 8.80
N SER A 333 5.99 10.83 9.59
CA SER A 333 5.61 11.89 10.54
C SER A 333 4.83 13.02 9.87
N TYR A 334 5.27 13.47 8.70
CA TYR A 334 4.64 14.58 7.97
C TYR A 334 3.29 14.20 7.33
N LYS A 335 2.99 12.89 7.17
CA LYS A 335 1.66 12.42 6.75
C LYS A 335 0.60 12.58 7.85
N ARG A 336 1.00 12.77 9.11
CA ARG A 336 0.13 13.15 10.22
C ARG A 336 -0.14 14.66 10.24
N LEU A 337 0.85 15.48 9.90
CA LEU A 337 0.82 16.94 9.96
C LEU A 337 0.07 17.55 8.75
N VAL A 338 -1.22 17.22 8.64
CA VAL A 338 -2.14 17.74 7.62
C VAL A 338 -3.37 18.36 8.30
N GLU A 339 -3.96 19.39 7.69
CA GLU A 339 -4.99 20.25 8.31
C GLU A 339 -6.27 19.51 8.77
N ASN A 340 -6.51 18.27 8.34
CA ASN A 340 -7.79 17.58 8.49
C ASN A 340 -7.96 16.72 9.75
N PHE A 341 -6.93 16.55 10.60
CA PHE A 341 -6.96 15.56 11.71
C PHE A 341 -6.41 16.07 13.06
N TRP A 342 -6.71 17.32 13.43
CA TRP A 342 -6.34 17.92 14.72
C TRP A 342 -4.83 18.09 14.99
N ALA A 343 -3.97 17.72 14.03
CA ALA A 343 -2.53 17.89 14.12
C ALA A 343 -2.15 19.35 13.76
N PRO A 344 -1.36 20.04 14.59
CA PRO A 344 -0.99 21.42 14.33
C PRO A 344 0.06 21.52 13.20
N VAL A 345 -0.15 22.45 12.26
CA VAL A 345 0.72 22.65 11.07
C VAL A 345 1.34 24.06 11.02
N ASN A 346 1.15 24.86 12.05
CA ASN A 346 1.58 26.26 12.09
C ASN A 346 2.19 26.64 13.44
N ILE A 347 2.97 27.72 13.46
CA ILE A 347 3.51 28.31 14.68
C ILE A 347 2.36 28.98 15.43
N SER A 348 1.88 28.35 16.49
CA SER A 348 0.72 28.83 17.23
C SER A 348 0.69 28.38 18.68
N TRP A 349 -0.01 29.15 19.50
CA TRP A 349 -0.27 28.84 20.89
C TRP A 349 -1.64 29.38 21.31
N GLY A 350 -2.19 28.86 22.40
CA GLY A 350 -3.46 29.36 22.95
C GLY A 350 -3.83 28.69 24.26
N LEU A 351 -4.66 29.39 25.07
CA LEU A 351 -5.18 28.86 26.32
C LEU A 351 -6.21 27.77 26.04
N GLU A 352 -5.94 26.54 26.47
CA GLU A 352 -6.79 25.36 26.21
C GLU A 352 -7.14 25.12 24.72
N ASP A 353 -6.39 25.69 23.77
CA ASP A 353 -6.66 25.52 22.35
C ASP A 353 -5.99 24.24 21.81
N ARG A 354 -6.80 23.21 21.53
CA ARG A 354 -6.33 21.92 20.99
C ARG A 354 -5.84 21.98 19.53
N MET A 355 -6.07 23.09 18.84
CA MET A 355 -5.57 23.31 17.47
C MET A 355 -4.23 24.03 17.44
N ALA A 356 -3.79 24.56 18.57
CA ALA A 356 -2.49 25.20 18.67
C ALA A 356 -1.35 24.17 18.68
N SER A 357 -0.19 24.57 18.14
CA SER A 357 1.07 23.84 18.28
C SER A 357 1.49 23.70 19.74
N VAL A 358 1.34 24.77 20.52
CA VAL A 358 1.58 24.79 21.96
C VAL A 358 0.30 25.19 22.70
N ARG A 359 -0.40 24.20 23.26
CA ARG A 359 -1.53 24.47 24.15
C ARG A 359 -0.99 24.84 25.53
N ILE A 360 -1.44 25.96 26.08
CA ILE A 360 -1.10 26.36 27.44
C ILE A 360 -2.23 26.01 28.39
N ILE A 361 -1.87 25.46 29.55
CA ILE A 361 -2.81 25.07 30.60
C ILE A 361 -2.36 25.84 31.85
N THR A 362 -3.10 26.87 32.24
CA THR A 362 -2.72 27.82 33.30
C THR A 362 -3.98 28.45 33.92
N PRO A 363 -3.93 29.08 35.10
CA PRO A 363 -5.11 29.75 35.64
C PRO A 363 -5.79 30.70 34.62
N PRO A 364 -7.14 30.72 34.57
CA PRO A 364 -8.07 30.07 35.52
C PRO A 364 -8.42 28.61 35.18
N VAL A 365 -7.89 28.01 34.11
CA VAL A 365 -8.31 26.66 33.67
C VAL A 365 -7.79 25.53 34.55
N CYS A 366 -6.72 25.78 35.30
CA CYS A 366 -6.18 24.87 36.30
C CYS A 366 -5.66 25.63 37.52
N LYS A 367 -5.34 24.90 38.59
CA LYS A 367 -4.61 25.47 39.74
C LYS A 367 -3.19 25.89 39.31
N PRO A 368 -2.57 26.92 39.94
CA PRO A 368 -1.21 27.38 39.61
C PRO A 368 -0.17 26.25 39.58
N GLY A 369 -0.19 25.33 40.56
CA GLY A 369 0.75 24.21 40.60
C GLY A 369 0.64 23.22 39.42
N ALA A 370 -0.45 23.25 38.65
CA ALA A 370 -0.66 22.41 37.48
C ALA A 370 -0.36 23.13 36.15
N THR A 371 0.18 24.35 36.20
CA THR A 371 0.52 25.13 35.00
C THR A 371 1.58 24.40 34.16
N ARG A 372 1.30 24.22 32.87
CA ARG A 372 2.18 23.50 31.94
C ARG A 372 1.91 23.89 30.50
N PHE A 373 2.86 23.56 29.64
CA PHE A 373 2.71 23.61 28.19
C PHE A 373 2.51 22.20 27.65
N GLU A 374 1.64 22.06 26.66
CA GLU A 374 1.43 20.84 25.89
C GLU A 374 1.89 21.10 24.45
N VAL A 375 3.00 20.50 24.06
CA VAL A 375 3.57 20.56 22.71
C VAL A 375 2.96 19.42 21.90
N ARG A 376 2.13 19.77 20.91
CA ARG A 376 1.24 18.82 20.20
C ARG A 376 1.75 18.35 18.85
N ILE A 377 2.83 18.97 18.36
CA ILE A 377 3.48 18.63 17.08
C ILE A 377 3.99 17.18 17.05
N PRO A 378 4.68 16.64 18.07
CA PRO A 378 5.32 15.34 17.94
C PRO A 378 4.33 14.20 17.68
N GLY A 379 4.75 13.24 16.86
CA GLY A 379 4.06 11.97 16.67
C GLY A 379 4.53 10.90 17.66
N ALA A 380 3.80 9.80 17.77
CA ALA A 380 4.21 8.68 18.63
C ALA A 380 5.55 8.05 18.22
N ASP A 381 6.06 8.36 17.02
CA ASP A 381 7.35 7.97 16.46
C ASP A 381 8.54 8.80 16.97
N LEU A 382 8.30 9.82 17.80
CA LEU A 382 9.35 10.69 18.36
C LEU A 382 10.46 9.91 19.08
N HIS A 383 11.69 10.44 19.00
CA HIS A 383 12.78 10.10 19.91
C HIS A 383 12.61 10.95 21.19
N PRO A 384 12.29 10.35 22.36
CA PRO A 384 11.84 11.11 23.51
C PRO A 384 12.92 12.00 24.12
N HIS A 385 14.17 11.52 24.19
CA HIS A 385 15.27 12.32 24.72
C HIS A 385 15.55 13.56 23.87
N TYR A 386 15.56 13.44 22.54
CA TYR A 386 15.76 14.61 21.66
C TYR A 386 14.59 15.59 21.75
N ALA A 387 13.35 15.11 21.66
CA ALA A 387 12.17 15.97 21.72
C ALA A 387 12.11 16.77 23.03
N LEU A 388 12.32 16.11 24.17
CA LEU A 388 12.35 16.78 25.48
C LEU A 388 13.56 17.72 25.62
N SER A 389 14.73 17.33 25.08
CA SER A 389 15.93 18.18 25.06
C SER A 389 15.67 19.50 24.36
N VAL A 390 15.13 19.47 23.13
CA VAL A 390 14.91 20.72 22.39
C VAL A 390 13.80 21.59 22.96
N ILE A 391 12.76 21.00 23.55
CA ILE A 391 11.73 21.78 24.26
C ILE A 391 12.36 22.57 25.42
N LEU A 392 13.15 21.89 26.26
CA LEU A 392 13.81 22.52 27.40
C LEU A 392 14.87 23.53 26.97
N ALA A 393 15.71 23.19 26.00
CA ALA A 393 16.78 24.06 25.54
C ALA A 393 16.23 25.31 24.81
N ALA A 394 15.22 25.15 23.96
CA ALA A 394 14.56 26.28 23.29
C ALA A 394 13.85 27.20 24.29
N GLY A 395 13.09 26.61 25.23
CA GLY A 395 12.42 27.38 26.25
C GLY A 395 13.40 28.09 27.19
N TRP A 396 14.46 27.41 27.61
CA TRP A 396 15.50 28.02 28.45
C TRP A 396 16.25 29.15 27.74
N ARG A 397 16.58 28.98 26.46
CA ARG A 397 17.10 30.08 25.62
C ARG A 397 16.18 31.29 25.64
N GLY A 398 14.86 31.07 25.56
CA GLY A 398 13.86 32.12 25.68
C GLY A 398 13.95 32.87 27.01
N VAL A 399 14.12 32.15 28.12
CA VAL A 399 14.33 32.70 29.47
C VAL A 399 15.62 33.52 29.54
N GLU A 400 16.75 32.98 29.06
CA GLU A 400 18.05 33.66 29.09
C GLU A 400 18.05 34.96 28.27
N LYS A 401 17.43 34.93 27.09
CA LYS A 401 17.32 36.08 26.19
C LYS A 401 16.14 37.00 26.49
N LYS A 402 15.30 36.64 27.46
CA LYS A 402 14.06 37.36 27.82
C LYS A 402 13.18 37.65 26.60
N LEU A 403 12.95 36.64 25.76
CA LEU A 403 12.20 36.81 24.51
C LEU A 403 10.73 37.13 24.74
N ASP A 404 10.19 38.04 23.92
CA ASP A 404 8.76 38.35 23.90
C ASP A 404 7.99 37.38 22.99
N ILE A 405 6.73 37.12 23.35
CA ILE A 405 5.81 36.32 22.53
C ILE A 405 5.35 37.17 21.33
N LYS A 406 6.01 36.98 20.18
CA LYS A 406 5.74 37.72 18.94
C LYS A 406 4.47 37.27 18.21
N VAL A 407 4.09 36.01 18.40
CA VAL A 407 2.93 35.40 17.73
C VAL A 407 1.68 35.62 18.59
N PRO A 408 0.60 36.23 18.08
CA PRO A 408 -0.66 36.35 18.83
C PRO A 408 -1.27 34.96 19.14
N PRO A 409 -2.06 34.78 20.22
CA PRO A 409 -2.73 33.52 20.48
C PRO A 409 -3.79 33.20 19.41
N VAL A 410 -4.12 31.91 19.24
CA VAL A 410 -4.98 31.43 18.15
C VAL A 410 -6.36 32.10 18.10
N ASN A 411 -6.96 32.40 19.26
CA ASN A 411 -8.24 33.13 19.34
C ASN A 411 -8.15 34.53 18.70
N VAL A 412 -7.06 35.27 18.97
CA VAL A 412 -6.78 36.58 18.37
C VAL A 412 -6.48 36.43 16.88
N GLN A 413 -5.66 35.45 16.49
CA GLN A 413 -5.39 35.20 15.07
C GLN A 413 -6.67 34.94 14.27
N LYS A 414 -7.60 34.14 14.82
CA LYS A 414 -8.90 33.86 14.21
C LYS A 414 -9.79 35.11 14.13
N ALA A 415 -9.88 35.87 15.23
CA ALA A 415 -10.71 37.08 15.30
C ALA A 415 -10.25 38.17 14.32
N GLU A 416 -8.93 38.35 14.21
CA GLU A 416 -8.30 39.38 13.39
C GLU A 416 -7.89 38.89 11.99
N LYS A 417 -8.16 37.61 11.67
CA LYS A 417 -7.77 36.95 10.41
C LYS A 417 -6.26 37.04 10.11
N ILE A 418 -5.44 36.99 11.15
CA ILE A 418 -3.98 36.93 11.01
C ILE A 418 -3.60 35.54 10.51
N LYS A 419 -2.86 35.49 9.40
CA LYS A 419 -2.37 34.24 8.83
C LYS A 419 -1.19 33.72 9.67
N ALA A 420 -1.34 32.54 10.26
CA ALA A 420 -0.26 31.87 11.00
C ALA A 420 0.88 31.46 10.04
N GLU A 421 2.12 31.57 10.51
CA GLU A 421 3.28 31.01 9.79
C GLU A 421 3.21 29.47 9.82
N LEU A 422 3.39 28.84 8.66
CA LEU A 422 3.36 27.38 8.54
C LEU A 422 4.68 26.77 9.00
N LEU A 423 4.59 25.62 9.66
CA LEU A 423 5.75 24.78 9.93
C LEU A 423 6.16 24.04 8.65
N PRO A 424 7.45 23.66 8.50
CA PRO A 424 7.89 22.75 7.45
C PRO A 424 6.97 21.52 7.36
N ASN A 425 6.45 21.24 6.17
CA ASN A 425 5.45 20.19 5.96
C ASN A 425 6.01 18.92 5.28
N THR A 426 7.32 18.88 5.07
CA THR A 426 8.07 17.69 4.63
C THR A 426 9.37 17.56 5.43
N LEU A 427 9.92 16.33 5.50
CA LEU A 427 11.22 16.09 6.13
C LEU A 427 12.32 16.91 5.44
N GLU A 428 12.29 17.03 4.11
CA GLU A 428 13.27 17.78 3.33
C GLU A 428 13.29 19.28 3.69
N GLU A 429 12.12 19.93 3.77
CA GLU A 429 12.04 21.33 4.21
C GLU A 429 12.49 21.50 5.66
N ALA A 430 12.13 20.57 6.53
CA ALA A 430 12.48 20.60 7.95
C ALA A 430 14.00 20.48 8.15
N LEU A 431 14.66 19.58 7.41
CA LEU A 431 16.11 19.42 7.44
C LEU A 431 16.85 20.64 6.92
N LYS A 432 16.34 21.25 5.84
CA LYS A 432 16.91 22.51 5.32
C LYS A 432 16.95 23.59 6.40
N ARG A 433 15.89 23.74 7.19
CA ARG A 433 15.86 24.70 8.32
C ARG A 433 16.72 24.27 9.50
N PHE A 434 16.68 22.99 9.88
CA PHE A 434 17.46 22.45 11.00
C PHE A 434 18.97 22.59 10.78
N SER A 435 19.44 22.31 9.57
CA SER A 435 20.86 22.38 9.20
C SER A 435 21.37 23.78 8.87
N ASP A 436 20.49 24.79 8.71
CA ASP A 436 20.89 26.13 8.30
C ASP A 436 21.86 26.76 9.33
N LYS A 437 22.80 27.58 8.86
CA LYS A 437 23.80 28.22 9.73
C LYS A 437 23.15 29.17 10.76
N GLY A 438 22.03 29.79 10.41
CA GLY A 438 21.25 30.67 11.28
C GLY A 438 20.17 29.96 12.09
N SER A 439 20.07 28.64 11.99
CA SER A 439 19.08 27.83 12.68
C SER A 439 19.19 27.94 14.20
N VAL A 440 18.06 28.11 14.89
CA VAL A 440 18.02 28.07 16.36
C VAL A 440 18.51 26.70 16.88
N ALA A 441 18.35 25.63 16.11
CA ALA A 441 18.84 24.30 16.48
C ALA A 441 20.36 24.29 16.73
N ARG A 442 21.15 24.99 15.91
CA ARG A 442 22.61 25.11 16.09
C ARG A 442 23.02 26.00 17.26
N GLU A 443 22.11 26.83 17.77
CA GLU A 443 22.35 27.64 18.96
C GLU A 443 22.12 26.83 20.25
N ILE A 444 21.11 25.96 20.25
CA ILE A 444 20.67 25.24 21.46
C ILE A 444 21.20 23.80 21.56
N LEU A 445 21.69 23.22 20.46
CA LEU A 445 22.28 21.88 20.38
C LEU A 445 23.75 21.91 20.00
N ASP A 446 24.45 20.79 20.19
CA ASP A 446 25.79 20.61 19.65
C ASP A 446 25.75 20.65 18.10
N PRO A 447 26.53 21.51 17.43
CA PRO A 447 26.61 21.53 15.97
C PRO A 447 26.98 20.16 15.36
N GLU A 448 27.81 19.37 16.04
CA GLU A 448 28.18 18.03 15.60
C GLU A 448 26.95 17.10 15.53
N PHE A 449 26.04 17.21 16.51
CA PHE A 449 24.78 16.48 16.51
C PHE A 449 23.84 16.95 15.39
N VAL A 450 23.75 18.26 15.16
CA VAL A 450 22.91 18.81 14.07
C VAL A 450 23.36 18.26 12.72
N ASP A 451 24.68 18.26 12.47
CA ASP A 451 25.25 17.73 11.22
C ASP A 451 25.01 16.22 11.11
N PHE A 452 25.27 15.48 12.19
CA PHE A 452 25.02 14.03 12.24
C PHE A 452 23.56 13.68 11.93
N PHE A 453 22.63 14.26 12.69
CA PHE A 453 21.21 13.92 12.57
C PHE A 453 20.68 14.31 11.19
N THR A 454 21.14 15.44 10.63
CA THR A 454 20.85 15.82 9.24
C THR A 454 21.27 14.72 8.27
N ALA A 455 22.51 14.23 8.35
CA ALA A 455 23.00 13.15 7.49
C ALA A 455 22.16 11.87 7.60
N THR A 456 21.73 11.49 8.82
CA THR A 456 20.87 10.30 9.00
C THR A 456 19.50 10.45 8.34
N ARG A 457 18.89 11.65 8.39
CA ARG A 457 17.57 11.91 7.80
C ARG A 457 17.64 12.14 6.28
N GLU A 458 18.77 12.60 5.77
CA GLU A 458 19.04 12.61 4.33
C GLU A 458 19.15 11.19 3.76
N HIS A 459 19.68 10.24 4.53
CA HIS A 459 19.65 8.81 4.17
C HIS A 459 18.21 8.28 4.11
N GLU A 460 17.36 8.56 5.10
CA GLU A 460 15.91 8.23 5.08
C GLU A 460 15.22 8.79 3.81
N LEU A 461 15.51 10.05 3.45
CA LEU A 461 14.99 10.65 2.20
C LEU A 461 15.47 9.91 0.95
N ARG A 462 16.72 9.46 0.92
CA ARG A 462 17.27 8.69 -0.21
C ARG A 462 16.55 7.36 -0.35
N VAL A 463 16.43 6.59 0.74
CA VAL A 463 15.73 5.31 0.76
C VAL A 463 14.27 5.48 0.33
N TRP A 464 13.58 6.52 0.82
CA TRP A 464 12.20 6.80 0.40
C TRP A 464 12.05 7.14 -1.08
N ARG A 465 12.99 7.91 -1.66
CA ARG A 465 12.97 8.27 -3.10
C ARG A 465 13.14 7.06 -4.03
N GLU A 466 13.73 5.98 -3.54
CA GLU A 466 13.91 4.73 -4.28
C GLU A 466 12.68 3.80 -4.16
N ALA A 467 11.77 4.05 -3.21
CA ALA A 467 10.60 3.21 -2.97
C ALA A 467 9.44 3.55 -3.91
N VAL A 468 8.88 2.53 -4.57
CA VAL A 468 7.61 2.62 -5.33
C VAL A 468 6.49 2.07 -4.46
N THR A 469 5.45 2.87 -4.21
CA THR A 469 4.36 2.54 -3.28
C THR A 469 3.09 2.05 -3.98
N ASP A 470 2.27 1.26 -3.28
CA ASP A 470 0.96 0.82 -3.78
C ASP A 470 0.04 1.99 -4.16
N TRP A 471 0.19 3.14 -3.49
CA TRP A 471 -0.58 4.34 -3.81
C TRP A 471 -0.22 4.87 -5.20
N GLU A 472 1.08 4.89 -5.55
CA GLU A 472 1.55 5.26 -6.88
C GLU A 472 1.04 4.28 -7.92
N PHE A 473 1.13 2.97 -7.64
CA PHE A 473 0.62 1.95 -8.55
C PHE A 473 -0.88 2.12 -8.79
N LYS A 474 -1.70 2.17 -7.74
CA LYS A 474 -3.17 2.35 -7.84
C LYS A 474 -3.59 3.63 -8.56
N ARG A 475 -2.76 4.67 -8.52
CA ARG A 475 -3.08 5.99 -9.10
C ARG A 475 -2.59 6.11 -10.54
N TYR A 476 -1.40 5.57 -10.81
CA TYR A 476 -0.75 5.72 -12.10
C TYR A 476 -0.99 4.51 -13.03
N ILE A 477 -1.60 3.44 -12.51
CA ILE A 477 -2.16 2.33 -13.27
C ILE A 477 -3.69 2.48 -13.42
N GLU A 478 -4.23 2.12 -14.57
CA GLU A 478 -5.60 2.44 -15.01
C GLU A 478 -6.38 1.14 -15.38
N THR A 479 -7.65 0.94 -14.92
CA THR A 479 -8.55 -0.25 -15.19
C THR A 479 -10.11 0.03 -15.19
N THR A 480 -11.00 -0.77 -15.88
CA THR A 480 -12.47 -0.47 -16.17
C THR A 480 -13.35 -1.67 -16.53
N LEU A 481 -14.58 -1.76 -16.01
CA LEU A 481 -15.52 -2.89 -16.21
C LEU A 481 -16.70 -2.65 -17.15
N GLU A 482 -16.87 -1.44 -17.67
CA GLU A 482 -18.18 -1.02 -18.18
C GLU A 482 -18.62 -1.74 -19.47
N ILE A 483 -17.71 -2.08 -20.38
CA ILE A 483 -18.06 -2.85 -21.59
C ILE A 483 -18.57 -4.25 -21.20
N THR A 484 -17.89 -4.93 -20.30
CA THR A 484 -18.29 -6.27 -19.82
C THR A 484 -19.68 -6.22 -19.16
N ARG A 485 -19.94 -5.19 -18.36
CA ARG A 485 -21.25 -4.97 -17.73
C ARG A 485 -22.37 -4.82 -18.77
N LEU A 486 -22.13 -4.08 -19.85
CA LEU A 486 -23.08 -3.91 -20.95
C LEU A 486 -23.32 -5.22 -21.71
N MET A 487 -22.26 -6.00 -21.99
CA MET A 487 -22.39 -7.30 -22.67
C MET A 487 -23.19 -8.32 -21.85
N LEU A 488 -23.05 -8.30 -20.53
CA LEU A 488 -23.85 -9.12 -19.61
C LEU A 488 -25.29 -8.59 -19.45
N ALA A 489 -25.64 -7.48 -20.12
CA ALA A 489 -26.94 -6.81 -20.05
C ALA A 489 -27.38 -6.60 -18.60
N ASN A 490 -26.47 -6.10 -17.76
CA ASN A 490 -26.66 -5.89 -16.32
C ASN A 490 -27.17 -7.14 -15.57
N GLY A 491 -26.68 -8.33 -15.95
CA GLY A 491 -26.94 -9.59 -15.25
C GLY A 491 -28.09 -10.42 -15.83
N LEU A 492 -28.63 -10.03 -16.98
CA LEU A 492 -29.52 -10.88 -17.79
C LEU A 492 -28.74 -12.10 -18.30
N HIS A 493 -27.50 -11.90 -18.73
CA HIS A 493 -26.52 -12.96 -19.01
C HIS A 493 -25.47 -12.95 -17.90
N ARG A 494 -24.95 -14.12 -17.54
CA ARG A 494 -24.11 -14.28 -16.33
C ARG A 494 -22.82 -15.08 -16.55
N GLY A 495 -22.56 -15.46 -17.80
CA GLY A 495 -21.36 -16.17 -18.21
C GLY A 495 -20.43 -15.26 -19.04
N LEU A 496 -19.12 -15.43 -18.88
CA LEU A 496 -18.13 -14.84 -19.77
C LEU A 496 -16.94 -15.76 -20.00
N ILE A 497 -16.09 -15.38 -20.96
CA ILE A 497 -14.79 -15.99 -21.18
C ILE A 497 -13.73 -14.93 -20.93
N ALA A 498 -12.68 -15.32 -20.20
CA ALA A 498 -11.50 -14.50 -19.98
C ALA A 498 -10.28 -15.20 -20.55
N SER A 499 -9.52 -14.48 -21.37
CA SER A 499 -8.32 -14.95 -22.05
C SER A 499 -7.10 -14.94 -21.11
N THR A 500 -7.10 -14.11 -20.07
CA THR A 500 -6.00 -13.98 -19.11
C THR A 500 -6.49 -14.06 -17.65
N LEU A 501 -5.55 -14.36 -16.74
CA LEU A 501 -5.84 -14.31 -15.30
C LEU A 501 -6.14 -12.87 -14.83
N SER A 502 -5.56 -11.87 -15.50
CA SER A 502 -5.81 -10.46 -15.20
C SER A 502 -7.24 -10.05 -15.55
N GLU A 503 -7.76 -10.51 -16.70
CA GLU A 503 -9.17 -10.34 -17.06
C GLU A 503 -10.10 -11.01 -16.04
N LEU A 504 -9.80 -12.26 -15.62
CA LEU A 504 -10.59 -12.96 -14.59
C LEU A 504 -10.61 -12.23 -13.25
N ARG A 505 -9.45 -11.78 -12.76
CA ARG A 505 -9.38 -10.97 -11.53
C ARG A 505 -10.15 -9.67 -11.69
N GLY A 506 -10.18 -9.15 -12.91
CA GLY A 506 -10.81 -7.89 -13.15
C GLY A 506 -12.32 -7.92 -13.08
N VAL A 507 -12.92 -9.00 -13.56
CA VAL A 507 -14.38 -9.15 -13.54
C VAL A 507 -14.95 -9.57 -12.18
N LEU A 508 -14.12 -9.79 -11.16
CA LEU A 508 -14.56 -10.19 -9.82
C LEU A 508 -15.58 -9.25 -9.17
N PRO A 509 -15.49 -7.91 -9.29
CA PRO A 509 -16.53 -7.01 -8.79
C PRO A 509 -17.91 -7.29 -9.40
N LEU A 510 -17.99 -7.72 -10.66
CA LEU A 510 -19.27 -8.11 -11.28
C LEU A 510 -19.84 -9.39 -10.65
N ALA A 511 -18.99 -10.29 -10.15
CA ALA A 511 -19.42 -11.47 -9.40
C ALA A 511 -19.92 -11.10 -8.00
N GLU A 512 -19.26 -10.15 -7.32
CA GLU A 512 -19.70 -9.60 -6.04
C GLU A 512 -21.06 -8.90 -6.15
N GLU A 513 -21.31 -8.21 -7.28
CA GLU A 513 -22.59 -7.58 -7.60
C GLU A 513 -23.70 -8.57 -8.00
N GLY A 514 -23.36 -9.85 -8.20
CA GLY A 514 -24.30 -10.89 -8.64
C GLY A 514 -24.69 -10.80 -10.12
N ILE A 515 -23.97 -10.01 -10.91
CA ILE A 515 -24.10 -9.88 -12.36
C ILE A 515 -23.42 -11.06 -13.08
N LEU A 516 -22.28 -11.51 -12.55
CA LEU A 516 -21.52 -12.64 -13.06
C LEU A 516 -21.62 -13.84 -12.12
N ASN A 517 -21.83 -15.04 -12.65
CA ASN A 517 -21.78 -16.27 -11.86
C ASN A 517 -21.02 -17.42 -12.54
N GLU A 518 -20.57 -17.23 -13.77
CA GLU A 518 -19.78 -18.22 -14.49
C GLU A 518 -18.68 -17.55 -15.33
N ALA A 519 -17.46 -18.07 -15.27
CA ALA A 519 -16.34 -17.57 -16.05
C ALA A 519 -15.46 -18.73 -16.56
N LEU A 520 -15.27 -18.78 -17.88
CA LEU A 520 -14.40 -19.73 -18.55
C LEU A 520 -13.01 -19.13 -18.74
N TYR A 521 -11.99 -19.84 -18.26
CA TYR A 521 -10.60 -19.54 -18.61
C TYR A 521 -10.31 -20.05 -20.03
N GLY A 522 -10.10 -19.13 -20.98
CA GLY A 522 -10.13 -19.39 -22.43
C GLY A 522 -8.89 -20.10 -23.02
N LEU A 523 -7.87 -20.36 -22.21
CA LEU A 523 -6.69 -21.13 -22.60
C LEU A 523 -6.78 -22.57 -22.05
N PRO A 524 -6.29 -23.58 -22.80
CA PRO A 524 -6.04 -24.89 -22.22
C PRO A 524 -5.20 -24.76 -20.95
N ILE A 525 -5.63 -25.45 -19.90
CA ILE A 525 -5.09 -25.24 -18.57
C ILE A 525 -3.61 -25.63 -18.50
N TYR A 526 -2.79 -24.78 -17.87
CA TYR A 526 -1.39 -25.08 -17.57
C TYR A 526 -1.14 -25.05 -16.06
N PRO A 527 -0.11 -25.78 -15.55
CA PRO A 527 0.05 -26.00 -14.12
C PRO A 527 0.08 -24.74 -13.25
N SER A 528 0.75 -23.67 -13.70
CA SER A 528 0.87 -22.44 -12.92
C SER A 528 -0.42 -21.60 -12.86
N ALA A 529 -1.43 -21.86 -13.70
CA ALA A 529 -2.73 -21.20 -13.60
C ALA A 529 -3.63 -21.78 -12.49
N LEU A 530 -3.51 -23.08 -12.20
CA LEU A 530 -4.39 -23.79 -11.25
C LEU A 530 -4.43 -23.18 -9.84
N PRO A 531 -3.31 -22.80 -9.20
CA PRO A 531 -3.34 -22.14 -7.89
C PRO A 531 -4.09 -20.81 -7.92
N HIS A 532 -3.94 -20.02 -9.00
CA HIS A 532 -4.61 -18.72 -9.13
C HIS A 532 -6.12 -18.89 -9.32
N LEU A 533 -6.54 -19.81 -10.18
CA LEU A 533 -7.96 -20.11 -10.40
C LEU A 533 -8.60 -20.69 -9.13
N HIS A 534 -7.87 -21.54 -8.38
CA HIS A 534 -8.35 -22.08 -7.12
C HIS A 534 -8.56 -20.98 -6.07
N SER A 535 -7.60 -20.05 -5.95
CA SER A 535 -7.72 -18.88 -5.08
C SER A 535 -8.95 -18.02 -5.42
N ILE A 536 -9.26 -17.85 -6.71
CA ILE A 536 -10.49 -17.17 -7.15
C ILE A 536 -11.74 -17.95 -6.69
N ARG A 537 -11.81 -19.28 -6.91
CA ARG A 537 -12.94 -20.11 -6.45
C ARG A 537 -13.14 -20.06 -4.94
N GLN A 538 -12.07 -19.95 -4.16
CA GLN A 538 -12.15 -19.86 -2.70
C GLN A 538 -12.67 -18.49 -2.23
N SER A 539 -12.19 -17.41 -2.86
CA SER A 539 -12.63 -16.05 -2.52
C SER A 539 -14.04 -15.72 -3.04
N HIS A 540 -14.46 -16.34 -4.15
CA HIS A 540 -15.73 -16.09 -4.82
C HIS A 540 -16.50 -17.40 -5.02
N PRO A 541 -17.06 -17.99 -3.96
CA PRO A 541 -17.70 -19.32 -4.04
C PRO A 541 -18.94 -19.37 -4.94
N ASN A 542 -19.55 -18.21 -5.23
CA ASN A 542 -20.70 -18.06 -6.14
C ASN A 542 -20.30 -17.93 -7.62
N LEU A 543 -19.00 -17.80 -7.92
CA LEU A 543 -18.48 -17.75 -9.28
C LEU A 543 -17.99 -19.14 -9.70
N ASN A 544 -18.65 -19.74 -10.69
CA ASN A 544 -18.25 -21.00 -11.29
C ASN A 544 -17.08 -20.76 -12.25
N ILE A 545 -15.90 -21.31 -11.95
CA ILE A 545 -14.72 -21.22 -12.81
C ILE A 545 -14.62 -22.49 -13.64
N LEU A 546 -14.76 -22.34 -14.96
CA LEU A 546 -14.61 -23.38 -15.96
C LEU A 546 -13.20 -23.34 -16.55
N ILE A 547 -12.64 -24.50 -16.91
CA ILE A 547 -11.31 -24.60 -17.54
C ILE A 547 -11.38 -25.40 -18.84
N MET A 548 -10.40 -25.19 -19.74
CA MET A 548 -10.29 -25.96 -20.98
C MET A 548 -9.22 -27.04 -20.90
N VAL A 549 -9.49 -28.19 -21.54
CA VAL A 549 -8.51 -29.24 -21.79
C VAL A 549 -8.54 -29.67 -23.25
N ASP A 550 -7.38 -29.90 -23.85
CA ASP A 550 -7.25 -30.46 -25.21
C ASP A 550 -6.13 -31.49 -25.33
N SER A 551 -5.67 -32.03 -24.19
CA SER A 551 -4.66 -33.08 -24.15
C SER A 551 -4.92 -34.01 -22.97
N PRO A 552 -4.80 -35.34 -23.14
CA PRO A 552 -4.89 -36.28 -22.02
C PRO A 552 -3.90 -35.98 -20.88
N GLN A 553 -2.78 -35.30 -21.20
CA GLN A 553 -1.77 -34.88 -20.21
C GLN A 553 -2.29 -33.87 -19.19
N HIS A 554 -3.37 -33.13 -19.49
CA HIS A 554 -3.95 -32.19 -18.52
C HIS A 554 -4.59 -32.90 -17.33
N ILE A 555 -5.14 -34.09 -17.51
CA ILE A 555 -5.86 -34.82 -16.47
C ILE A 555 -4.95 -35.19 -15.29
N PRO A 556 -3.81 -35.88 -15.47
CA PRO A 556 -2.93 -36.21 -14.36
C PRO A 556 -2.33 -34.96 -13.68
N ILE A 557 -2.18 -33.85 -14.40
CA ILE A 557 -1.72 -32.56 -13.82
C ILE A 557 -2.79 -32.01 -12.86
N ILE A 558 -4.06 -32.00 -13.28
CA ILE A 558 -5.19 -31.54 -12.46
C ILE A 558 -5.37 -32.47 -11.25
N GLU A 559 -5.27 -33.79 -11.44
CA GLU A 559 -5.35 -34.77 -10.35
C GLU A 559 -4.24 -34.56 -9.31
N ALA A 560 -3.01 -34.37 -9.77
CA ALA A 560 -1.87 -34.09 -8.89
C ALA A 560 -2.12 -32.81 -8.07
N PHE A 561 -2.63 -31.75 -8.71
CA PHE A 561 -2.97 -30.50 -8.03
C PHE A 561 -4.11 -30.67 -7.01
N ASN A 562 -5.18 -31.37 -7.36
CA ASN A 562 -6.31 -31.63 -6.46
C ASN A 562 -5.88 -32.51 -5.27
N LYS A 563 -4.94 -33.43 -5.47
CA LYS A 563 -4.40 -34.29 -4.40
C LYS A 563 -3.49 -33.52 -3.44
N SER A 564 -2.72 -32.56 -3.94
CA SER A 564 -1.79 -31.76 -3.13
C SER A 564 -2.44 -30.55 -2.45
N THR A 565 -3.68 -30.23 -2.80
CA THR A 565 -4.36 -29.00 -2.38
C THR A 565 -5.66 -29.34 -1.63
N PRO A 566 -5.87 -28.83 -0.40
CA PRO A 566 -7.08 -29.12 0.36
C PRO A 566 -8.32 -28.49 -0.29
N ASP A 567 -9.48 -29.11 -0.08
CA ASP A 567 -10.81 -28.60 -0.45
C ASP A 567 -11.01 -28.24 -1.94
N VAL A 568 -10.26 -28.88 -2.85
CA VAL A 568 -10.48 -28.69 -4.29
C VAL A 568 -11.68 -29.52 -4.76
N ARG A 569 -12.75 -28.82 -5.15
CA ARG A 569 -13.88 -29.41 -5.87
C ARG A 569 -13.46 -29.78 -7.30
N PRO A 570 -14.05 -30.84 -7.91
CA PRO A 570 -13.82 -31.16 -9.31
C PRO A 570 -13.93 -29.93 -10.20
N TRP A 571 -13.07 -29.87 -11.22
CA TRP A 571 -13.06 -28.78 -12.18
C TRP A 571 -14.06 -29.07 -13.29
N PRO A 572 -15.07 -28.21 -13.50
CA PRO A 572 -15.91 -28.34 -14.68
C PRO A 572 -15.08 -27.97 -15.92
N VAL A 573 -14.97 -28.90 -16.87
CA VAL A 573 -14.08 -28.78 -18.02
C VAL A 573 -14.82 -28.74 -19.34
N PHE A 574 -14.37 -27.84 -20.22
CA PHE A 574 -14.62 -27.94 -21.65
C PHE A 574 -13.50 -28.71 -22.34
N ILE A 575 -13.84 -29.72 -23.13
CA ILE A 575 -12.89 -30.29 -24.09
C ILE A 575 -12.85 -29.37 -25.32
N LYS A 576 -11.67 -28.81 -25.60
CA LYS A 576 -11.49 -27.88 -26.72
C LYS A 576 -11.19 -28.65 -28.01
N LEU A 577 -11.93 -28.33 -29.06
CA LEU A 577 -11.89 -28.99 -30.36
C LEU A 577 -11.35 -28.02 -31.41
N ASP A 578 -10.51 -28.55 -32.31
CA ASP A 578 -10.13 -27.88 -33.54
C ASP A 578 -11.02 -28.33 -34.71
N VAL A 579 -11.75 -27.37 -35.26
CA VAL A 579 -12.68 -27.57 -36.38
C VAL A 579 -12.09 -27.05 -37.70
N GLY A 580 -10.76 -27.13 -37.85
CA GLY A 580 -10.02 -26.74 -39.06
C GLY A 580 -9.31 -25.39 -38.97
N SER A 581 -9.30 -24.76 -37.80
CA SER A 581 -8.55 -23.51 -37.56
C SER A 581 -7.06 -23.74 -37.32
N ARG A 582 -6.67 -24.93 -36.85
CA ARG A 582 -5.30 -25.31 -36.46
C ARG A 582 -4.68 -24.36 -35.43
N ARG A 583 -5.53 -23.77 -34.58
CA ARG A 583 -5.11 -22.82 -33.53
C ARG A 583 -4.86 -23.50 -32.19
N ALA A 584 -5.82 -24.28 -31.70
CA ALA A 584 -5.79 -25.02 -30.44
C ALA A 584 -6.99 -25.98 -30.40
N GLY A 585 -6.92 -27.03 -29.58
CA GLY A 585 -7.94 -28.07 -29.52
C GLY A 585 -7.58 -29.34 -30.29
N VAL A 586 -8.30 -30.42 -29.98
CA VAL A 586 -8.16 -31.72 -30.64
C VAL A 586 -8.88 -31.69 -31.99
N ASP A 587 -8.20 -32.09 -33.07
CA ASP A 587 -8.80 -32.16 -34.41
C ASP A 587 -9.95 -33.18 -34.44
N VAL A 588 -11.09 -32.83 -35.04
CA VAL A 588 -12.28 -33.70 -35.10
C VAL A 588 -12.68 -34.16 -36.51
N TYR A 589 -11.84 -33.87 -37.49
CA TYR A 589 -12.07 -34.16 -38.91
C TYR A 589 -10.94 -34.96 -39.57
N SER A 590 -9.74 -34.95 -39.01
CA SER A 590 -8.63 -35.77 -39.50
C SER A 590 -8.92 -37.28 -39.31
N PRO A 591 -8.60 -38.14 -40.29
CA PRO A 591 -8.75 -39.59 -40.15
C PRO A 591 -8.01 -40.18 -38.94
N ASP A 592 -6.91 -39.53 -38.53
CA ASP A 592 -6.02 -39.99 -37.46
C ASP A 592 -6.39 -39.44 -36.06
N SER A 593 -7.36 -38.51 -35.96
CA SER A 593 -7.65 -37.81 -34.70
C SER A 593 -8.78 -38.42 -33.86
N GLY A 594 -9.52 -39.39 -34.42
CA GLY A 594 -10.55 -40.15 -33.70
C GLY A 594 -10.04 -40.79 -32.38
N PRO A 595 -8.90 -41.50 -32.40
CA PRO A 595 -8.33 -42.10 -31.19
C PRO A 595 -7.90 -41.08 -30.13
N GLU A 596 -7.37 -39.93 -30.52
CA GLU A 596 -6.89 -38.89 -29.58
C GLU A 596 -8.05 -38.21 -28.83
N LEU A 597 -9.15 -37.91 -29.55
CA LEU A 597 -10.34 -37.35 -28.92
C LEU A 597 -11.03 -38.38 -28.01
N GLU A 598 -11.12 -39.64 -28.44
CA GLU A 598 -11.68 -40.72 -27.64
C GLU A 598 -10.85 -40.96 -26.37
N GLU A 599 -9.52 -40.95 -26.47
CA GLU A 599 -8.60 -41.03 -25.32
C GLU A 599 -8.84 -39.88 -24.34
N LEU A 600 -8.94 -38.64 -24.82
CA LEU A 600 -9.18 -37.48 -23.96
C LEU A 600 -10.56 -37.52 -23.30
N VAL A 601 -11.61 -37.88 -24.05
CA VAL A 601 -12.97 -38.01 -23.48
C VAL A 601 -12.99 -39.07 -22.39
N ASN A 602 -12.39 -40.24 -22.63
CA ASN A 602 -12.29 -41.29 -21.62
C ASN A 602 -11.48 -40.84 -20.40
N ALA A 603 -10.34 -40.17 -20.60
CA ALA A 603 -9.54 -39.65 -19.49
C ALA A 603 -10.30 -38.63 -18.62
N VAL A 604 -11.15 -37.78 -19.23
CA VAL A 604 -12.01 -36.85 -18.50
C VAL A 604 -13.12 -37.59 -17.74
N GLU A 605 -13.78 -38.59 -18.36
CA GLU A 605 -14.88 -39.33 -17.74
C GLU A 605 -14.42 -40.26 -16.59
N GLU A 606 -13.19 -40.76 -16.65
CA GLU A 606 -12.62 -41.64 -15.63
C GLU A 606 -12.05 -40.89 -14.42
N SER A 607 -11.74 -39.60 -14.56
CA SER A 607 -11.10 -38.81 -13.51
C SER A 607 -12.10 -38.20 -12.52
N SER A 608 -11.85 -38.37 -11.23
CA SER A 608 -12.63 -37.69 -10.18
C SER A 608 -12.22 -36.22 -9.97
N ALA A 609 -11.16 -35.75 -10.61
CA ALA A 609 -10.63 -34.39 -10.43
C ALA A 609 -11.27 -33.36 -11.38
N VAL A 610 -11.93 -33.83 -12.44
CA VAL A 610 -12.62 -33.03 -13.45
C VAL A 610 -14.05 -33.53 -13.63
N GLU A 611 -14.91 -32.69 -14.19
CA GLU A 611 -16.27 -33.04 -14.59
C GLU A 611 -16.50 -32.50 -16.00
N LEU A 612 -16.82 -33.36 -16.98
CA LEU A 612 -17.12 -32.90 -18.33
C LEU A 612 -18.36 -32.00 -18.29
N TYR A 613 -18.12 -30.71 -18.56
CA TYR A 613 -19.15 -29.67 -18.67
C TYR A 613 -19.65 -29.57 -20.12
N GLY A 614 -18.73 -29.68 -21.08
CA GLY A 614 -19.08 -29.46 -22.47
C GLY A 614 -17.94 -29.67 -23.47
N PHE A 615 -18.27 -29.40 -24.74
CA PHE A 615 -17.29 -29.27 -25.82
C PHE A 615 -17.25 -27.85 -26.32
N TYR A 616 -16.05 -27.34 -26.55
CA TYR A 616 -15.80 -25.98 -26.99
C TYR A 616 -15.08 -25.99 -28.34
N CYS A 617 -15.55 -25.25 -29.33
CA CYS A 617 -14.76 -24.92 -30.50
C CYS A 617 -14.85 -23.45 -30.86
N HIS A 618 -13.82 -22.94 -31.50
CA HIS A 618 -13.80 -21.59 -32.06
C HIS A 618 -13.19 -21.62 -33.46
N ALA A 619 -14.00 -21.41 -34.49
CA ALA A 619 -13.53 -21.42 -35.86
C ALA A 619 -12.81 -20.12 -36.23
N GLY A 620 -11.53 -20.00 -35.86
CA GLY A 620 -10.72 -18.81 -36.19
C GLY A 620 -10.60 -18.51 -37.69
N HIS A 621 -10.81 -19.50 -38.57
CA HIS A 621 -10.83 -19.28 -40.02
C HIS A 621 -12.12 -18.60 -40.52
N SER A 622 -13.16 -18.46 -39.68
CA SER A 622 -14.39 -17.76 -40.04
C SER A 622 -14.16 -16.27 -40.35
N TYR A 623 -13.08 -15.67 -39.83
CA TYR A 623 -12.70 -14.28 -40.11
C TYR A 623 -12.23 -14.05 -41.55
N SER A 624 -12.08 -15.12 -42.34
CA SER A 624 -11.82 -15.05 -43.79
C SER A 624 -13.06 -15.31 -44.65
N SER A 625 -14.23 -15.55 -44.04
CA SER A 625 -15.48 -15.83 -44.76
C SER A 625 -15.99 -14.58 -45.49
N LYS A 626 -16.67 -14.76 -46.62
CA LYS A 626 -17.31 -13.68 -47.37
C LYS A 626 -18.83 -13.84 -47.44
N GLY A 627 -19.53 -13.13 -46.57
CA GLY A 627 -20.98 -13.10 -46.46
C GLY A 627 -21.57 -14.28 -45.66
N GLU A 628 -22.90 -14.29 -45.54
CA GLU A 628 -23.62 -15.22 -44.67
C GLU A 628 -23.49 -16.70 -45.08
N GLU A 629 -23.34 -17.00 -46.37
CA GLU A 629 -23.26 -18.38 -46.85
C GLU A 629 -21.98 -19.07 -46.38
N GLU A 630 -20.83 -18.39 -46.54
CA GLU A 630 -19.54 -18.93 -46.12
C GLU A 630 -19.44 -19.04 -44.59
N ALA A 631 -19.88 -17.99 -43.88
CA ALA A 631 -19.96 -18.02 -42.43
C ALA A 631 -20.90 -19.13 -41.94
N GLY A 632 -22.00 -19.37 -42.65
CA GLY A 632 -22.94 -20.46 -42.40
C GLY A 632 -22.29 -21.83 -42.54
N ARG A 633 -21.47 -22.06 -43.59
CA ARG A 633 -20.70 -23.30 -43.78
C ARG A 633 -19.70 -23.54 -42.64
N VAL A 634 -19.03 -22.48 -42.18
CA VAL A 634 -18.11 -22.56 -41.03
C VAL A 634 -18.87 -22.89 -39.76
N LEU A 635 -20.00 -22.21 -39.49
CA LEU A 635 -20.88 -22.51 -38.36
C LEU A 635 -21.37 -23.97 -38.38
N GLY A 636 -21.75 -24.49 -39.55
CA GLY A 636 -22.12 -25.90 -39.71
C GLY A 636 -20.97 -26.85 -39.35
N SER A 637 -19.73 -26.46 -39.65
CA SER A 637 -18.54 -27.22 -39.25
C SER A 637 -18.28 -27.16 -37.75
N GLU A 638 -18.50 -26.00 -37.12
CA GLU A 638 -18.46 -25.85 -35.65
C GLU A 638 -19.47 -26.81 -34.99
N VAL A 639 -20.74 -26.73 -35.38
CA VAL A 639 -21.83 -27.58 -34.86
C VAL A 639 -21.54 -29.05 -35.09
N GLY A 640 -21.14 -29.45 -36.30
CA GLY A 640 -20.82 -30.85 -36.59
C GLY A 640 -19.63 -31.38 -35.79
N GLY A 641 -18.63 -30.53 -35.53
CA GLY A 641 -17.46 -30.86 -34.72
C GLY A 641 -17.81 -31.24 -33.29
N VAL A 642 -18.54 -30.35 -32.60
CA VAL A 642 -19.00 -30.60 -31.23
C VAL A 642 -19.98 -31.78 -31.15
N LEU A 643 -20.86 -31.97 -32.14
CA LEU A 643 -21.78 -33.10 -32.19
C LEU A 643 -21.08 -34.45 -32.41
N ARG A 644 -19.97 -34.48 -33.16
CA ARG A 644 -19.13 -35.68 -33.26
C ARG A 644 -18.52 -36.04 -31.90
N ALA A 645 -18.02 -35.06 -31.16
CA ALA A 645 -17.44 -35.29 -29.84
C ALA A 645 -18.48 -35.79 -28.81
N VAL A 646 -19.72 -35.27 -28.86
CA VAL A 646 -20.83 -35.75 -28.00
C VAL A 646 -21.12 -37.24 -28.17
N LYS A 647 -20.89 -37.81 -29.36
CA LYS A 647 -21.11 -39.25 -29.62
C LYS A 647 -20.13 -40.14 -28.87
N LEU A 648 -18.99 -39.59 -28.42
CA LEU A 648 -17.95 -40.31 -27.68
C LEU A 648 -18.20 -40.34 -26.17
N ILE A 649 -19.20 -39.62 -25.66
CA ILE A 649 -19.57 -39.68 -24.25
C ILE A 649 -20.07 -41.09 -23.92
N ASN A 650 -19.44 -41.72 -22.92
CA ASN A 650 -19.84 -43.03 -22.43
C ASN A 650 -21.29 -43.03 -21.95
N SER A 651 -22.10 -43.98 -22.45
CA SER A 651 -23.54 -44.07 -22.16
C SER A 651 -23.86 -44.87 -20.89
N GLU A 652 -22.86 -45.36 -20.17
CA GLU A 652 -23.02 -46.14 -18.94
C GLU A 652 -23.18 -45.25 -17.69
N GLY A 653 -24.25 -44.45 -17.66
CA GLY A 653 -24.61 -43.56 -16.54
C GLY A 653 -25.97 -43.91 -15.93
N LYS A 654 -25.98 -44.24 -14.64
CA LYS A 654 -27.10 -44.76 -13.83
C LYS A 654 -28.24 -43.74 -13.63
N GLY A 655 -29.38 -43.89 -14.31
CA GLY A 655 -30.66 -43.26 -13.93
C GLY A 655 -31.51 -42.70 -15.09
N GLU A 656 -32.80 -42.49 -14.86
CA GLU A 656 -33.79 -42.00 -15.85
C GLU A 656 -33.58 -40.53 -16.32
N LYS A 657 -32.59 -39.80 -15.79
CA LYS A 657 -32.31 -38.39 -16.15
C LYS A 657 -31.11 -38.28 -17.11
N LYS A 658 -31.34 -37.68 -18.27
CA LYS A 658 -30.28 -37.36 -19.25
C LYS A 658 -29.25 -36.38 -18.65
N ARG A 659 -27.97 -36.59 -18.95
CA ARG A 659 -26.88 -35.69 -18.58
C ARG A 659 -26.94 -34.43 -19.44
N LYS A 660 -26.80 -33.24 -18.85
CA LYS A 660 -26.69 -32.00 -19.61
C LYS A 660 -25.25 -31.75 -20.06
N ILE A 661 -25.05 -31.40 -21.32
CA ILE A 661 -23.76 -31.08 -21.92
C ILE A 661 -23.88 -29.78 -22.70
N VAL A 662 -22.94 -28.86 -22.46
CA VAL A 662 -22.89 -27.59 -23.17
C VAL A 662 -22.06 -27.73 -24.44
N LEU A 663 -22.62 -27.32 -25.58
CA LEU A 663 -21.90 -27.15 -26.83
C LEU A 663 -21.64 -25.66 -27.03
N SER A 664 -20.39 -25.29 -26.74
CA SER A 664 -19.89 -23.94 -26.96
C SER A 664 -19.30 -23.84 -28.35
N ILE A 665 -19.93 -23.05 -29.20
CA ILE A 665 -19.50 -22.82 -30.58
C ILE A 665 -19.37 -21.33 -30.86
N GLY A 666 -18.72 -20.98 -31.96
CA GLY A 666 -18.88 -19.67 -32.55
C GLY A 666 -17.65 -18.77 -32.49
N SER A 667 -17.77 -17.74 -33.30
CA SER A 667 -16.89 -16.60 -33.40
C SER A 667 -17.75 -15.37 -33.72
N THR A 668 -17.17 -14.16 -33.72
CA THR A 668 -17.94 -12.97 -34.12
C THR A 668 -18.59 -13.12 -35.51
N PRO A 669 -17.88 -13.59 -36.56
CA PRO A 669 -18.51 -13.85 -37.86
C PRO A 669 -19.65 -14.86 -37.81
N THR A 670 -19.49 -16.01 -37.16
CA THR A 670 -20.54 -17.05 -37.17
C THR A 670 -21.75 -16.68 -36.29
N ALA A 671 -21.59 -15.78 -35.33
CA ALA A 671 -22.70 -15.23 -34.55
C ALA A 671 -23.72 -14.46 -35.41
N HIS A 672 -23.32 -13.83 -36.52
CA HIS A 672 -24.24 -13.17 -37.44
C HIS A 672 -25.22 -14.14 -38.13
N VAL A 673 -24.83 -15.41 -38.25
CA VAL A 673 -25.63 -16.46 -38.89
C VAL A 673 -26.19 -17.47 -37.89
N VAL A 674 -26.22 -17.13 -36.60
CA VAL A 674 -26.69 -17.99 -35.50
C VAL A 674 -28.08 -18.60 -35.73
N ARG A 675 -28.94 -17.93 -36.51
CA ARG A 675 -30.26 -18.46 -36.91
C ARG A 675 -30.19 -19.82 -37.59
N GLN A 676 -29.06 -20.15 -38.23
CA GLN A 676 -28.83 -21.41 -38.93
C GLN A 676 -28.46 -22.57 -37.99
N VAL A 677 -28.06 -22.31 -36.73
CA VAL A 677 -27.68 -23.37 -35.76
C VAL A 677 -28.75 -24.44 -35.64
N LYS A 678 -30.03 -24.05 -35.58
CA LYS A 678 -31.16 -24.98 -35.47
C LYS A 678 -31.21 -25.98 -36.63
N GLN A 679 -30.90 -25.52 -37.85
CA GLN A 679 -30.90 -26.38 -39.03
C GLN A 679 -29.85 -27.49 -38.87
N TYR A 680 -28.62 -27.14 -38.53
CA TYR A 680 -27.53 -28.09 -38.35
C TYR A 680 -27.78 -29.09 -37.21
N LEU A 681 -28.38 -28.62 -36.09
CA LEU A 681 -28.81 -29.50 -35.00
C LEU A 681 -29.89 -30.50 -35.43
N THR A 682 -30.78 -30.12 -36.35
CA THR A 682 -31.85 -31.02 -36.85
C THR A 682 -31.40 -31.98 -37.96
N GLU A 683 -30.39 -31.61 -38.74
CA GLU A 683 -29.83 -32.44 -39.82
C GLU A 683 -28.99 -33.60 -39.24
N GLU A 684 -28.27 -33.37 -38.14
CA GLU A 684 -27.43 -34.37 -37.45
C GLU A 684 -28.21 -35.26 -36.43
N ARG A 685 -29.43 -35.67 -36.77
CA ARG A 685 -30.50 -36.26 -35.92
C ARG A 685 -30.20 -37.48 -35.00
N ASN A 686 -28.95 -37.91 -34.83
CA ASN A 686 -28.53 -38.97 -33.91
C ASN A 686 -27.57 -38.41 -32.84
N VAL A 687 -28.06 -37.51 -31.98
CA VAL A 687 -27.36 -37.15 -30.74
C VAL A 687 -27.53 -38.32 -29.76
N ASN A 688 -26.46 -38.66 -29.02
CA ASN A 688 -26.47 -39.71 -28.00
C ASN A 688 -27.73 -39.59 -27.11
N SER A 689 -28.60 -40.62 -27.11
CA SER A 689 -29.91 -40.57 -26.43
C SER A 689 -29.82 -40.37 -24.91
N ALA A 690 -28.63 -40.56 -24.33
CA ALA A 690 -28.31 -40.37 -22.93
C ALA A 690 -28.01 -38.91 -22.52
N VAL A 691 -27.86 -38.00 -23.49
CA VAL A 691 -27.44 -36.60 -23.27
C VAL A 691 -28.53 -35.62 -23.70
N ASP A 692 -28.70 -34.56 -22.91
CA ASP A 692 -29.43 -33.35 -23.23
C ASP A 692 -28.41 -32.24 -23.53
N VAL A 693 -28.65 -31.46 -24.58
CA VAL A 693 -27.64 -30.53 -25.10
C VAL A 693 -28.13 -29.10 -24.98
N ASP A 694 -27.36 -28.28 -24.29
CA ASP A 694 -27.51 -26.82 -24.28
C ASP A 694 -26.47 -26.23 -25.24
N VAL A 695 -26.87 -25.32 -26.14
CA VAL A 695 -25.96 -24.70 -27.11
C VAL A 695 -25.75 -23.25 -26.74
N GLU A 696 -24.48 -22.86 -26.60
CA GLU A 696 -24.07 -21.47 -26.40
C GLU A 696 -23.22 -20.99 -27.58
N VAL A 697 -23.32 -19.69 -27.88
CA VAL A 697 -22.63 -19.06 -28.99
C VAL A 697 -21.72 -17.96 -28.45
N HIS A 698 -20.45 -18.06 -28.79
CA HIS A 698 -19.42 -17.16 -28.31
C HIS A 698 -18.93 -16.21 -29.40
N ALA A 699 -19.11 -14.91 -29.15
CA ALA A 699 -18.60 -13.83 -29.98
C ALA A 699 -17.78 -12.88 -29.11
N GLY A 700 -16.51 -12.67 -29.47
CA GLY A 700 -15.58 -11.86 -28.67
C GLY A 700 -15.69 -10.37 -28.98
N ASN A 701 -15.53 -10.01 -30.26
CA ASN A 701 -15.39 -8.62 -30.68
C ASN A 701 -16.68 -7.96 -31.22
N TYR A 702 -17.83 -8.64 -31.14
CA TYR A 702 -19.10 -8.13 -31.70
C TYR A 702 -19.59 -6.77 -31.12
N PRO A 703 -19.27 -6.37 -29.87
CA PRO A 703 -19.75 -5.07 -29.34
C PRO A 703 -19.06 -3.88 -30.01
N THR A 704 -17.85 -4.09 -30.52
CA THR A 704 -17.02 -3.02 -31.07
C THR A 704 -16.79 -3.16 -32.56
N ASN A 705 -16.66 -4.39 -33.06
CA ASN A 705 -16.19 -4.75 -34.38
C ASN A 705 -14.85 -4.07 -34.77
N ASP A 706 -14.25 -4.52 -35.86
CA ASP A 706 -13.04 -3.93 -36.44
C ASP A 706 -12.95 -4.23 -37.93
N LEU A 707 -11.84 -3.81 -38.57
CA LEU A 707 -11.65 -4.06 -40.00
C LEU A 707 -11.55 -5.56 -40.32
N GLN A 708 -11.13 -6.41 -39.38
CA GLN A 708 -11.14 -7.86 -39.58
C GLN A 708 -12.59 -8.37 -39.71
N GLN A 709 -13.52 -7.92 -38.88
CA GLN A 709 -14.94 -8.29 -39.07
C GLN A 709 -15.56 -7.61 -40.29
N LEU A 710 -15.22 -6.35 -40.58
CA LEU A 710 -15.68 -5.68 -41.80
C LEU A 710 -15.27 -6.46 -43.06
N SER A 711 -14.08 -7.07 -43.03
CA SER A 711 -13.58 -7.87 -44.14
C SER A 711 -14.41 -9.12 -44.44
N THR A 712 -15.37 -9.49 -43.58
CA THR A 712 -16.24 -10.65 -43.79
C THR A 712 -17.51 -10.37 -44.58
N ASP A 713 -17.79 -9.10 -44.91
CA ASP A 713 -19.02 -8.64 -45.56
C ASP A 713 -20.32 -8.96 -44.77
N LEU A 714 -20.20 -9.29 -43.47
CA LEU A 714 -21.33 -9.52 -42.56
C LEU A 714 -21.78 -8.27 -41.81
N ILE A 715 -20.93 -7.24 -41.80
CA ILE A 715 -21.18 -5.95 -41.16
C ILE A 715 -20.85 -4.82 -42.14
N THR A 716 -21.28 -3.61 -41.80
CA THR A 716 -21.00 -2.39 -42.54
C THR A 716 -20.02 -1.49 -41.78
N PRO A 717 -19.43 -0.48 -42.42
CA PRO A 717 -18.58 0.48 -41.71
C PRO A 717 -19.27 1.21 -40.55
N ALA A 718 -20.61 1.33 -40.59
CA ALA A 718 -21.39 1.94 -39.52
C ALA A 718 -21.42 1.10 -38.24
N ASP A 719 -21.08 -0.18 -38.32
CA ASP A 719 -21.06 -1.11 -37.18
C ASP A 719 -19.70 -1.10 -36.44
N LEU A 720 -18.73 -0.29 -36.89
CA LEU A 720 -17.41 -0.13 -36.26
C LEU A 720 -17.44 0.93 -35.16
N ALA A 721 -17.40 0.52 -33.90
CA ALA A 721 -17.49 1.42 -32.75
C ALA A 721 -16.14 2.02 -32.31
N VAL A 722 -15.03 1.30 -32.54
CA VAL A 722 -13.69 1.71 -32.06
C VAL A 722 -12.92 2.45 -33.14
N ARG A 723 -12.40 3.63 -32.77
CA ARG A 723 -11.55 4.48 -33.62
C ARG A 723 -10.37 5.02 -32.82
N VAL A 724 -9.22 5.14 -33.47
CA VAL A 724 -8.01 5.74 -32.88
C VAL A 724 -7.81 7.13 -33.48
N LEU A 725 -7.64 8.13 -32.62
CA LEU A 725 -7.31 9.50 -33.01
C LEU A 725 -5.79 9.64 -33.16
N ALA A 726 -5.35 10.14 -34.31
CA ALA A 726 -3.95 10.46 -34.59
C ALA A 726 -3.83 11.86 -35.20
N GLU A 727 -2.60 12.38 -35.21
CA GLU A 727 -2.26 13.67 -35.79
C GLU A 727 -1.27 13.49 -36.94
N ILE A 728 -1.48 14.22 -38.03
CA ILE A 728 -0.53 14.33 -39.14
C ILE A 728 0.70 15.11 -38.67
N CYS A 729 1.84 14.44 -38.50
CA CYS A 729 3.10 15.07 -38.11
C CYS A 729 3.89 15.60 -39.32
N SER A 730 3.74 15.00 -40.49
CA SER A 730 4.46 15.43 -41.71
C SER A 730 3.74 14.98 -42.98
N VAL A 731 3.95 15.70 -44.08
CA VAL A 731 3.39 15.41 -45.41
C VAL A 731 4.54 15.34 -46.42
N TYR A 732 4.55 14.32 -47.28
CA TYR A 732 5.61 14.05 -48.24
C TYR A 732 5.06 14.00 -49.69
N PRO A 733 4.92 15.15 -50.37
CA PRO A 733 4.28 15.22 -51.69
C PRO A 733 4.93 14.32 -52.75
N ARG A 734 6.27 14.23 -52.77
CA ARG A 734 7.01 13.40 -53.74
C ARG A 734 6.73 11.90 -53.62
N ARG A 735 6.35 11.43 -52.43
CA ARG A 735 6.02 10.03 -52.17
C ARG A 735 4.51 9.78 -52.10
N ASN A 736 3.71 10.84 -52.14
CA ASN A 736 2.27 10.81 -51.89
C ASN A 736 1.89 10.15 -50.55
N GLU A 737 2.59 10.52 -49.47
CA GLU A 737 2.50 9.90 -48.15
C GLU A 737 2.44 10.94 -47.02
N ALA A 738 1.80 10.59 -45.90
CA ALA A 738 1.80 11.40 -44.69
C ALA A 738 2.26 10.57 -43.48
N LEU A 739 2.93 11.18 -42.51
CA LEU A 739 3.35 10.54 -41.26
C LEU A 739 2.40 10.93 -40.14
N ILE A 740 2.00 9.95 -39.33
CA ILE A 740 1.16 10.15 -38.15
C ILE A 740 1.86 9.67 -36.88
N ASN A 741 1.49 10.25 -35.74
CA ASN A 741 1.97 9.88 -34.40
C ASN A 741 1.30 8.60 -33.83
N ALA A 742 0.86 7.69 -34.70
CA ALA A 742 0.27 6.42 -34.30
C ALA A 742 0.99 5.27 -35.02
N GLY A 743 1.85 4.57 -34.26
CA GLY A 743 2.58 3.39 -34.71
C GLY A 743 2.08 2.09 -34.06
N THR A 744 2.98 1.11 -33.95
CA THR A 744 2.68 -0.25 -33.44
C THR A 744 2.13 -0.23 -32.03
N VAL A 745 2.56 0.73 -31.21
CA VAL A 745 2.10 0.89 -29.83
C VAL A 745 0.72 1.56 -29.71
N ALA A 746 0.12 1.97 -30.83
CA ALA A 746 -1.21 2.61 -30.85
C ALA A 746 -2.28 1.85 -31.64
N LEU A 747 -1.91 0.96 -32.59
CA LEU A 747 -2.85 0.31 -33.53
C LEU A 747 -2.65 -1.21 -33.71
N SER A 748 -1.64 -1.81 -33.07
CA SER A 748 -1.15 -3.18 -33.32
C SER A 748 -0.59 -3.42 -34.75
N LYS A 749 0.10 -4.55 -34.95
CA LYS A 749 0.62 -4.99 -36.27
C LYS A 749 -0.23 -6.10 -36.91
N GLU A 750 -1.45 -6.28 -36.41
CA GLU A 750 -2.39 -7.27 -36.95
C GLU A 750 -2.85 -6.88 -38.36
N THR A 751 -3.20 -7.88 -39.16
CA THR A 751 -3.68 -7.69 -40.53
C THR A 751 -4.98 -8.46 -40.76
N SER A 752 -5.75 -8.01 -41.75
CA SER A 752 -6.94 -8.68 -42.24
C SER A 752 -6.95 -8.68 -43.76
N ALA A 753 -8.05 -9.13 -44.39
CA ALA A 753 -8.22 -8.99 -45.83
C ALA A 753 -8.42 -7.51 -46.27
N VAL A 754 -8.67 -6.59 -45.33
CA VAL A 754 -8.56 -5.14 -45.61
C VAL A 754 -7.08 -4.76 -45.66
N PRO A 755 -6.58 -4.17 -46.76
CA PRO A 755 -5.17 -3.82 -46.89
C PRO A 755 -4.67 -2.82 -45.84
N GLY A 756 -3.40 -2.96 -45.45
CA GLY A 756 -2.72 -2.06 -44.51
C GLY A 756 -2.88 -2.46 -43.04
N PHE A 757 -2.61 -1.51 -42.14
CA PHE A 757 -2.66 -1.73 -40.67
C PHE A 757 -3.71 -0.85 -39.96
N GLY A 758 -4.53 -0.15 -40.74
CA GLY A 758 -5.57 0.74 -40.28
C GLY A 758 -6.07 1.60 -41.44
N ARG A 759 -7.32 2.03 -41.37
CA ARG A 759 -8.01 2.75 -42.46
C ARG A 759 -8.58 4.06 -41.93
N LEU A 760 -8.42 5.16 -42.67
CA LEU A 760 -9.03 6.42 -42.24
C LEU A 760 -10.56 6.34 -42.34
N VAL A 761 -11.24 6.94 -41.37
CA VAL A 761 -12.71 6.93 -41.27
C VAL A 761 -13.34 7.77 -42.40
N ASP A 762 -12.95 9.05 -42.51
CA ASP A 762 -13.57 9.98 -43.48
C ASP A 762 -12.97 9.90 -44.89
N LYS A 763 -11.89 9.15 -45.06
CA LYS A 763 -11.10 9.05 -46.30
C LYS A 763 -10.68 7.61 -46.51
N PRO A 764 -11.62 6.70 -46.76
CA PRO A 764 -11.36 5.27 -46.80
C PRO A 764 -10.33 4.87 -47.86
N GLU A 765 -10.03 5.71 -48.84
CA GLU A 765 -8.96 5.47 -49.82
C GLU A 765 -7.54 5.58 -49.23
N TRP A 766 -7.40 6.16 -48.04
CA TRP A 766 -6.14 6.29 -47.31
C TRP A 766 -6.10 5.36 -46.09
N GLY A 767 -4.94 4.72 -45.91
CA GLY A 767 -4.69 3.88 -44.75
C GLY A 767 -3.22 3.77 -44.40
N LEU A 768 -2.94 3.10 -43.28
CA LEU A 768 -1.59 2.84 -42.81
C LEU A 768 -0.94 1.75 -43.65
N VAL A 769 -0.05 2.17 -44.55
CA VAL A 769 0.67 1.25 -45.44
C VAL A 769 1.96 0.72 -44.78
N ARG A 770 2.51 1.45 -43.81
CA ARG A 770 3.72 1.07 -43.07
C ARG A 770 3.65 1.55 -41.63
N MET A 771 4.29 0.81 -40.73
CA MET A 771 4.33 1.12 -39.30
C MET A 771 5.72 0.92 -38.69
N SER A 772 6.11 1.89 -37.88
CA SER A 772 7.21 1.81 -36.90
C SER A 772 6.63 1.63 -35.50
N GLN A 773 7.49 1.63 -34.46
CA GLN A 773 7.01 1.56 -33.07
C GLN A 773 6.09 2.74 -32.72
N GLU A 774 6.57 3.97 -32.86
CA GLU A 774 5.88 5.19 -32.39
C GLU A 774 5.04 5.90 -33.46
N HIS A 775 5.30 5.63 -34.75
CA HIS A 775 4.68 6.36 -35.86
C HIS A 775 4.27 5.43 -37.01
N GLY A 776 3.36 5.94 -37.85
CA GLY A 776 2.84 5.23 -39.02
C GLY A 776 2.88 6.10 -40.26
N ILE A 777 2.87 5.46 -41.43
CA ILE A 777 2.82 6.13 -42.74
C ILE A 777 1.46 5.86 -43.40
N LEU A 778 0.72 6.94 -43.65
CA LEU A 778 -0.47 6.94 -44.47
C LEU A 778 -0.10 6.96 -45.96
N GLY A 779 -0.78 6.12 -46.73
CA GLY A 779 -0.70 6.05 -48.18
C GLY A 779 -2.02 5.56 -48.77
N LEU A 780 -2.13 5.57 -50.10
CA LEU A 780 -3.27 5.00 -50.81
C LEU A 780 -3.24 3.47 -50.68
N LEU A 781 -4.39 2.87 -50.33
CA LEU A 781 -4.52 1.42 -50.26
C LEU A 781 -4.63 0.82 -51.67
N SER A 782 -3.88 -0.25 -51.95
CA SER A 782 -3.79 -0.85 -53.28
C SER A 782 -5.13 -1.43 -53.75
N GLY A 783 -5.62 -0.97 -54.89
CA GLY A 783 -6.90 -1.38 -55.50
C GLY A 783 -7.86 -0.23 -55.79
N GLU A 784 -7.67 0.93 -55.15
CA GLU A 784 -8.48 2.15 -55.37
C GLU A 784 -7.73 3.22 -56.20
N SER A 785 -6.57 2.86 -56.74
CA SER A 785 -5.68 3.76 -57.46
C SER A 785 -5.69 3.46 -58.96
N GLU A 786 -6.52 4.18 -59.73
CA GLU A 786 -6.16 4.55 -61.10
C GLU A 786 -6.99 5.71 -61.73
N GLY A 787 -7.98 6.28 -61.05
CA GLY A 787 -8.73 7.45 -61.56
C GLY A 787 -8.75 8.60 -60.56
N GLU A 788 -8.03 9.69 -60.86
CA GLU A 788 -8.00 10.96 -60.09
C GLU A 788 -7.31 10.91 -58.71
N GLY A 789 -6.00 10.63 -58.70
CA GLY A 789 -5.21 10.64 -57.47
C GLY A 789 -5.15 12.03 -56.83
N LYS A 790 -5.89 12.23 -55.72
CA LYS A 790 -5.71 13.40 -54.84
C LYS A 790 -4.27 13.39 -54.33
N LYS A 791 -3.54 14.48 -54.52
CA LYS A 791 -2.18 14.59 -53.98
C LYS A 791 -2.26 14.72 -52.47
N VAL A 792 -1.33 14.11 -51.76
CA VAL A 792 -1.32 14.07 -50.30
C VAL A 792 -1.35 15.47 -49.66
N ASP A 793 -0.76 16.48 -50.31
CA ASP A 793 -0.76 17.89 -49.89
C ASP A 793 -2.08 18.62 -50.13
N ASP A 794 -2.94 18.10 -51.01
CA ASP A 794 -4.32 18.58 -51.18
C ASP A 794 -5.28 17.95 -50.14
N VAL A 795 -4.85 16.85 -49.50
CA VAL A 795 -5.69 16.04 -48.59
C VAL A 795 -5.34 16.25 -47.13
N PHE A 796 -4.05 16.42 -46.82
CA PHE A 796 -3.54 16.50 -45.46
C PHE A 796 -2.64 17.72 -45.24
N HIS A 797 -2.70 18.28 -44.04
CA HIS A 797 -1.76 19.29 -43.55
C HIS A 797 -1.22 18.89 -42.17
N VAL A 798 -0.03 19.38 -41.83
CA VAL A 798 0.59 19.13 -40.51
C VAL A 798 -0.29 19.69 -39.40
N GLY A 799 -0.49 18.92 -38.33
CA GLY A 799 -1.38 19.25 -37.22
C GLY A 799 -2.83 18.81 -37.43
N GLN A 800 -3.19 18.33 -38.61
CA GLN A 800 -4.53 17.80 -38.87
C GLN A 800 -4.77 16.54 -38.03
N LYS A 801 -5.93 16.48 -37.39
CA LYS A 801 -6.40 15.29 -36.69
C LYS A 801 -7.12 14.35 -37.65
N VAL A 802 -6.85 13.05 -37.52
CA VAL A 802 -7.45 11.99 -38.34
C VAL A 802 -7.89 10.84 -37.44
N MET A 803 -9.02 10.22 -37.79
CA MET A 803 -9.54 9.04 -37.10
C MET A 803 -9.27 7.79 -37.93
N LEU A 804 -8.88 6.71 -37.26
CA LEU A 804 -8.55 5.44 -37.89
C LEU A 804 -9.40 4.30 -37.33
N HIS A 805 -9.96 3.48 -38.21
CA HIS A 805 -10.39 2.13 -37.86
C HIS A 805 -9.17 1.22 -37.75
N CYS A 806 -9.12 0.44 -36.68
CA CYS A 806 -8.04 -0.50 -36.40
C CYS A 806 -8.31 -1.87 -37.04
N GLN A 807 -7.23 -2.65 -37.23
CA GLN A 807 -7.36 -4.01 -37.78
C GLN A 807 -7.96 -5.00 -36.78
N HIS A 808 -7.56 -4.88 -35.52
CA HIS A 808 -8.00 -5.78 -34.45
C HIS A 808 -8.28 -4.95 -33.19
N ALA A 809 -9.55 -4.80 -32.82
CA ALA A 809 -9.95 -3.91 -31.73
C ALA A 809 -9.44 -4.40 -30.37
N CYS A 810 -9.53 -5.69 -30.06
CA CYS A 810 -9.09 -6.23 -28.76
C CYS A 810 -7.62 -5.89 -28.44
N ILE A 811 -6.71 -6.13 -29.40
CA ILE A 811 -5.27 -5.86 -29.22
C ILE A 811 -4.99 -4.35 -29.24
N THR A 812 -5.62 -3.62 -30.16
CA THR A 812 -5.46 -2.16 -30.25
C THR A 812 -5.92 -1.48 -28.97
N ALA A 813 -7.11 -1.82 -28.50
CA ALA A 813 -7.72 -1.23 -27.32
C ALA A 813 -6.88 -1.51 -26.06
N ALA A 814 -6.24 -2.68 -25.95
CA ALA A 814 -5.34 -3.00 -24.84
C ALA A 814 -4.10 -2.07 -24.77
N GLN A 815 -3.73 -1.43 -25.88
CA GLN A 815 -2.58 -0.51 -25.93
C GLN A 815 -2.90 0.86 -25.33
N HIS A 816 -4.16 1.28 -25.33
CA HIS A 816 -4.57 2.61 -24.86
C HIS A 816 -4.83 2.63 -23.36
N PHE A 817 -4.51 3.75 -22.73
CA PHE A 817 -4.70 3.97 -21.29
C PHE A 817 -6.17 4.25 -20.97
N VAL A 818 -6.84 4.98 -21.87
CA VAL A 818 -8.20 5.48 -21.72
C VAL A 818 -9.00 5.34 -23.02
N TYR A 819 -10.30 5.10 -22.90
CA TYR A 819 -11.31 5.15 -23.95
C TYR A 819 -12.24 6.33 -23.70
N TYR A 820 -12.44 7.17 -24.72
CA TYR A 820 -13.44 8.22 -24.69
C TYR A 820 -14.71 7.70 -25.36
N VAL A 821 -15.80 7.63 -24.60
CA VAL A 821 -17.10 7.18 -25.11
C VAL A 821 -17.84 8.40 -25.62
N VAL A 822 -18.20 8.35 -26.89
CA VAL A 822 -18.92 9.43 -27.58
C VAL A 822 -20.36 9.02 -27.86
N ASP A 823 -21.25 10.00 -27.95
CA ASP A 823 -22.60 9.78 -28.45
C ASP A 823 -22.67 9.90 -29.99
N GLY A 824 -23.89 9.80 -30.55
CA GLY A 824 -24.11 9.94 -32.00
C GLY A 824 -23.78 11.31 -32.59
N GLU A 825 -23.47 12.31 -31.76
CA GLU A 825 -23.00 13.64 -32.17
C GLU A 825 -21.49 13.83 -31.94
N GLU A 826 -20.75 12.74 -31.67
CA GLU A 826 -19.30 12.74 -31.40
C GLU A 826 -18.90 13.51 -30.12
N VAL A 827 -19.86 13.72 -29.20
CA VAL A 827 -19.61 14.38 -27.92
C VAL A 827 -19.18 13.34 -26.89
N VAL A 828 -18.02 13.53 -26.26
CA VAL A 828 -17.56 12.67 -25.17
C VAL A 828 -18.54 12.74 -23.99
N ARG A 829 -19.16 11.60 -23.67
CA ARG A 829 -20.10 11.43 -22.56
C ARG A 829 -19.47 10.76 -21.36
N GLU A 830 -18.59 9.81 -21.60
CA GLU A 830 -17.94 9.03 -20.55
C GLU A 830 -16.48 8.76 -20.89
N THR A 831 -15.73 8.37 -19.86
CA THR A 831 -14.33 8.00 -19.95
C THR A 831 -14.19 6.63 -19.30
N TRP A 832 -13.79 5.63 -20.08
CA TRP A 832 -13.53 4.27 -19.61
C TRP A 832 -12.03 3.99 -19.69
N VAL A 833 -11.54 3.03 -18.93
CA VAL A 833 -10.11 2.82 -18.68
C VAL A 833 -9.74 1.33 -18.76
N PRO A 834 -9.20 0.69 -19.81
CA PRO A 834 -9.09 -0.78 -19.88
C PRO A 834 -8.31 -1.54 -18.79
N TRP A 835 -8.69 -2.80 -18.55
CA TRP A 835 -7.85 -3.78 -17.84
C TRP A 835 -6.63 -4.17 -18.68
N LYS A 836 -5.45 -4.18 -18.07
CA LYS A 836 -4.21 -4.60 -18.72
C LYS A 836 -3.52 -5.71 -17.94
N GLY A 837 -2.91 -6.64 -18.66
CA GLY A 837 -2.05 -7.69 -18.08
C GLY A 837 -2.25 -9.04 -18.75
N TRP A 838 -1.14 -9.69 -19.09
CA TRP A 838 -1.07 -11.12 -19.39
C TRP A 838 -0.67 -11.88 -18.13
#